data_AF-A0A6P8ZE93-F1
#
_entry.id   AF-A0A6P8ZE93-F1
#
_cell.length_a   1.000
_cell.length_b   1.000
_cell.length_c   1.000
_cell.angle_alpha   90.00
_cell.angle_beta   90.00
_cell.angle_gamma   90.00
#
_symmetry.space_group_name_H-M   'P 1'
#
loop_
_entity.id
_entity.type
_entity.pdbx_description
1 polymer ?
#
loop_
_entity_poly.entity_id
_entity_poly.type
_entity_poly.pdbx_seq_one_letter_code
_entity_poly.pdbx_strand_id
1 'polypeptide(L)'
;MNGIHLSFLPEQLDDDFAAICAALTPRNVIETELLLHFLKRSANEFFNYIVEYSENVLNDTNRLIRKRDKNKSLKQEISFLNQIIYRTPTNSVVFMEALFFRIAYFFRNEKFSMAKRDILYLKSFESNHMTAQQLVDVETFMYMSNYFMREMREARIYLDQAEELLDQFTAKKLLPESSRVQTILGDLSKFKAEIREFTNNARIQFQIKKKPAKESYINSDCEFRSAQLNNAGALACNDIAKGQVVIVEQPHFFQFLASFTNCEVCGVYQEHLYTCRDCRYRSYCSMTCMKSDGAHIYECYGYKIGLIPMLEATILFRCFVQVAQFLSPAFNKFRRKNGPIRDATTAWHFIVKHCSLSDRHQKTIVVEFLSRQPNCKLLSIDKWRQLITNSFRLAVFVHNDTIIQAIFFDQLELCKDESIKLIGAILMRLSVHIMLNSQRDELQFISRKFNSSAYPAYKPENLSRMDANVFEYYDINAHSDFVDCFQNLQELTQNSIKQVPKDPMPNTPHYNPMSKFICKLFGSLINNVEINKLEDLMHVKPTTSELIEEHLMPLSSSKRCHLLSDIFNNYHKFVFDYFSLCGATRQEKWSLCPKLRHLQHSCVPNVELRSLSDGKYLAKAAMDLATGTELTVCFNSVEILKQNRKERHDILQKSGIICSCDLCSLPAYIEPDNMRSGILCTFCDQDNIITQLPGKCIQCHADYNEQLQQMKIFISQVLRQMEVKELDPNTTQRDLAILYGTYNSYITMHFSEYHELRLIGILSFVEFLTKNGFLKQATDVIIALHCSYYSYFGDNTDCFKKGFAALIFKMVKNILKSYFANLSPSSVINKEPLNQLLVIILYTLKNQEHHLDPSIDDAETYNMILDNYALYYNWKRIVSYLTLMPKALKDYLNLSQ
;
A
#
# COMPACT_ATOMS: atom_id res chain seq x y z
N MET A 1 -14.39 15.29 -4.57
CA MET A 1 -14.06 16.71 -4.83
C MET A 1 -13.47 16.94 -6.22
N ASN A 2 -12.69 16.01 -6.76
CA ASN A 2 -12.03 16.15 -8.07
C ASN A 2 -12.97 16.31 -9.28
N GLY A 3 -14.26 15.93 -9.17
CA GLY A 3 -15.31 16.18 -10.17
C GLY A 3 -16.32 17.28 -9.79
N ILE A 4 -16.01 18.10 -8.77
CA ILE A 4 -16.82 19.29 -8.42
C ILE A 4 -15.97 20.50 -8.76
N HIS A 5 -16.04 20.88 -10.02
CA HIS A 5 -15.39 22.08 -10.50
C HIS A 5 -16.03 23.34 -9.92
N LEU A 6 -15.28 24.44 -9.97
CA LEU A 6 -15.82 25.76 -9.68
C LEU A 6 -17.01 26.04 -10.62
N SER A 7 -18.00 26.77 -10.11
CA SER A 7 -19.19 27.17 -10.89
C SER A 7 -18.85 27.98 -12.15
N PHE A 8 -17.74 28.70 -12.09
CA PHE A 8 -17.17 29.41 -13.23
C PHE A 8 -15.69 29.04 -13.32
N LEU A 9 -15.30 28.46 -14.45
CA LEU A 9 -13.93 28.14 -14.79
C LEU A 9 -13.51 28.98 -16.01
N PRO A 10 -12.27 29.51 -16.01
CA PRO A 10 -11.72 30.12 -17.22
C PRO A 10 -11.40 29.05 -18.28
N GLU A 11 -11.18 29.50 -19.52
CA GLU A 11 -10.47 28.69 -20.52
C GLU A 11 -9.08 28.31 -20.00
N GLN A 12 -8.49 27.25 -20.56
CA GLN A 12 -7.15 26.81 -20.14
C GLN A 12 -6.13 27.90 -20.47
N LEU A 13 -5.64 28.58 -19.43
CA LEU A 13 -4.62 29.61 -19.52
C LEU A 13 -3.27 29.06 -19.05
N ASP A 14 -2.20 29.44 -19.76
CA ASP A 14 -0.82 29.15 -19.34
C ASP A 14 -0.36 30.07 -18.18
N ASP A 15 -0.99 31.24 -17.99
CA ASP A 15 -0.68 32.16 -16.89
C ASP A 15 -1.48 31.81 -15.62
N ASP A 16 -0.76 31.32 -14.60
CA ASP A 16 -1.32 30.88 -13.31
C ASP A 16 -2.09 32.01 -12.58
N PHE A 17 -1.58 33.25 -12.65
CA PHE A 17 -2.16 34.39 -11.95
C PHE A 17 -3.42 34.87 -12.67
N ALA A 18 -3.38 34.96 -14.00
CA ALA A 18 -4.55 35.27 -14.81
C ALA A 18 -5.67 34.23 -14.63
N ALA A 19 -5.30 32.94 -14.60
CA ALA A 19 -6.25 31.84 -14.37
C ALA A 19 -6.96 31.98 -13.02
N ILE A 20 -6.22 32.20 -11.94
CA ILE A 20 -6.80 32.37 -10.59
C ILE A 20 -7.63 33.64 -10.48
N CYS A 21 -7.18 34.76 -11.08
CA CYS A 21 -7.95 35.99 -11.14
C CYS A 21 -9.29 35.81 -11.86
N ALA A 22 -9.31 35.06 -12.97
CA ALA A 22 -10.55 34.75 -13.69
C ALA A 22 -11.46 33.78 -12.92
N ALA A 23 -10.90 32.89 -12.10
CA ALA A 23 -11.67 32.01 -11.22
C ALA A 23 -12.25 32.75 -9.99
N LEU A 24 -11.72 33.91 -9.61
CA LEU A 24 -12.21 34.70 -8.48
C LEU A 24 -13.52 35.41 -8.83
N THR A 25 -14.63 34.75 -8.54
CA THR A 25 -15.98 35.32 -8.62
C THR A 25 -16.66 35.26 -7.25
N PRO A 26 -17.58 36.19 -6.92
CA PRO A 26 -18.33 36.13 -5.66
C PRO A 26 -19.01 34.79 -5.43
N ARG A 27 -19.54 34.16 -6.50
CA ARG A 27 -20.17 32.85 -6.44
C ARG A 27 -19.19 31.75 -6.03
N ASN A 28 -18.01 31.71 -6.64
CA ASN A 28 -16.98 30.70 -6.31
C ASN A 28 -16.47 30.85 -4.87
N VAL A 29 -16.30 32.09 -4.39
CA VAL A 29 -15.92 32.36 -3.00
C VAL A 29 -17.01 31.87 -2.04
N ILE A 30 -18.26 32.31 -2.21
CA ILE A 30 -19.40 31.91 -1.36
C ILE A 30 -19.56 30.39 -1.32
N GLU A 31 -19.50 29.72 -2.47
CA GLU A 31 -19.65 28.28 -2.55
C GLU A 31 -18.51 27.55 -1.83
N THR A 32 -17.28 28.05 -1.95
CA THR A 32 -16.13 27.49 -1.23
C THR A 32 -16.25 27.71 0.28
N GLU A 33 -16.72 28.88 0.73
CA GLU A 33 -16.93 29.15 2.15
C GLU A 33 -18.02 28.28 2.75
N LEU A 34 -19.11 28.07 2.01
CA LEU A 34 -20.17 27.13 2.39
C LEU A 34 -19.62 25.70 2.49
N LEU A 35 -18.83 25.25 1.50
CA LEU A 35 -18.17 23.95 1.51
C LEU A 35 -17.33 23.76 2.78
N LEU A 36 -16.49 24.75 3.11
CA LEU A 36 -15.65 24.73 4.31
C LEU A 36 -16.49 24.71 5.58
N HIS A 37 -17.61 25.45 5.62
CA HIS A 37 -18.54 25.41 6.73
C HIS A 37 -19.12 24.01 6.96
N PHE A 38 -19.57 23.33 5.89
CA PHE A 38 -20.09 21.96 5.99
C PHE A 38 -19.03 20.97 6.43
N LEU A 39 -17.81 21.03 5.87
CA LEU A 39 -16.69 20.18 6.30
C LEU A 39 -16.41 20.30 7.80
N LYS A 40 -16.38 21.54 8.32
CA LYS A 40 -16.18 21.80 9.76
C LYS A 40 -17.31 21.22 10.59
N ARG A 41 -18.56 21.43 10.16
CA ARG A 41 -19.75 20.93 10.86
C ARG A 41 -19.73 19.41 10.92
N SER A 42 -19.57 18.73 9.79
CA SER A 42 -19.50 17.27 9.70
C SER A 42 -18.37 16.68 10.54
N ALA A 43 -17.18 17.32 10.53
CA ALA A 43 -16.06 16.89 11.36
C ALA A 43 -16.38 17.01 12.86
N ASN A 44 -16.97 18.14 13.29
CA ASN A 44 -17.35 18.34 14.69
C ASN A 44 -18.43 17.35 15.14
N GLU A 45 -19.46 17.14 14.32
CA GLU A 45 -20.52 16.14 14.58
C GLU A 45 -19.92 14.73 14.72
N PHE A 46 -19.01 14.34 13.84
CA PHE A 46 -18.30 13.06 13.92
C PHE A 46 -17.48 12.93 15.21
N PHE A 47 -16.66 13.91 15.56
CA PHE A 47 -15.80 13.82 16.75
C PHE A 47 -16.59 13.86 18.07
N ASN A 48 -17.78 14.45 18.08
CA ASN A 48 -18.70 14.37 19.23
C ASN A 48 -19.33 12.97 19.33
N TYR A 49 -19.74 12.38 18.21
CA TYR A 49 -20.34 11.05 18.16
C TYR A 49 -19.35 9.90 18.43
N ILE A 50 -18.11 10.01 17.94
CA ILE A 50 -17.17 8.89 17.91
C ILE A 50 -16.79 8.41 19.32
N VAL A 51 -16.86 9.28 20.33
CA VAL A 51 -16.55 8.90 21.72
C VAL A 51 -17.57 7.88 22.22
N GLU A 52 -18.86 8.18 22.12
CA GLU A 52 -19.96 7.28 22.51
C GLU A 52 -19.93 5.97 21.70
N TYR A 53 -19.71 6.06 20.39
CA TYR A 53 -19.53 4.87 19.55
C TYR A 53 -18.36 3.99 20.05
N SER A 54 -17.23 4.61 20.40
CA SER A 54 -16.05 3.91 20.88
C SER A 54 -16.29 3.23 22.24
N GLU A 55 -17.08 3.84 23.13
CA GLU A 55 -17.49 3.22 24.40
C GLU A 55 -18.27 1.93 24.16
N ASN A 56 -19.23 1.96 23.24
CA ASN A 56 -20.03 0.79 22.88
C ASN A 56 -19.15 -0.32 22.29
N VAL A 57 -18.26 0.00 21.35
CA VAL A 57 -17.31 -0.96 20.75
C VAL A 57 -16.36 -1.55 21.81
N LEU A 58 -15.86 -0.74 22.75
CA LEU A 58 -14.99 -1.21 23.82
C LEU A 58 -15.72 -2.15 24.79
N ASN A 59 -16.97 -1.83 25.14
CA ASN A 59 -17.82 -2.66 25.99
C ASN A 59 -18.11 -4.02 25.34
N ASP A 60 -18.40 -4.05 24.05
CA ASP A 60 -18.61 -5.28 23.30
C ASP A 60 -17.32 -6.10 23.19
N THR A 61 -16.19 -5.44 22.95
CA THR A 61 -14.86 -6.09 22.95
C THR A 61 -14.56 -6.72 24.31
N ASN A 62 -14.84 -6.01 25.42
CA ASN A 62 -14.68 -6.53 26.78
C ASN A 62 -15.59 -7.74 27.07
N ARG A 63 -16.84 -7.72 26.60
CA ARG A 63 -17.77 -8.85 26.72
C ARG A 63 -17.24 -10.08 25.96
N LEU A 64 -16.65 -9.88 24.78
CA LEU A 64 -16.05 -10.96 23.97
C LEU A 64 -14.83 -11.58 24.68
N ILE A 65 -13.92 -10.74 25.18
CA ILE A 65 -12.71 -11.18 25.92
C ILE A 65 -13.09 -12.02 27.16
N ARG A 66 -14.15 -11.61 27.89
CA ARG A 66 -14.62 -12.33 29.09
C ARG A 66 -15.29 -13.66 28.77
N LYS A 67 -15.95 -13.80 27.62
CA LYS A 67 -16.71 -15.01 27.26
C LYS A 67 -15.84 -16.19 26.78
N ARG A 68 -14.52 -16.03 26.58
CA ARG A 68 -13.59 -17.11 26.16
C ARG A 68 -14.16 -17.95 25.01
N ASP A 69 -14.83 -17.29 24.06
CA ASP A 69 -15.45 -17.99 22.93
C ASP A 69 -14.33 -18.42 21.97
N LYS A 70 -13.90 -19.69 22.09
CA LYS A 70 -12.77 -20.26 21.35
C LYS A 70 -12.94 -20.21 19.82
N ASN A 71 -14.14 -19.85 19.34
CA ASN A 71 -14.53 -19.89 17.93
C ASN A 71 -14.59 -18.52 17.23
N LYS A 72 -14.37 -17.38 17.91
CA LYS A 72 -14.24 -16.06 17.26
C LYS A 72 -12.78 -15.61 17.18
N SER A 73 -12.37 -15.11 16.02
CA SER A 73 -10.95 -14.91 15.69
C SER A 73 -10.34 -13.73 16.46
N LEU A 74 -9.17 -13.94 17.08
CA LEU A 74 -8.30 -12.90 17.68
C LEU A 74 -8.06 -11.67 16.79
N LYS A 75 -8.23 -11.82 15.46
CA LYS A 75 -8.11 -10.73 14.48
C LYS A 75 -9.22 -9.67 14.59
N GLN A 76 -10.42 -10.04 15.04
CA GLN A 76 -11.52 -9.08 15.20
C GLN A 76 -11.30 -8.17 16.41
N GLU A 77 -10.79 -8.72 17.51
CA GLU A 77 -10.50 -7.95 18.74
C GLU A 77 -9.48 -6.83 18.48
N ILE A 78 -8.35 -7.17 17.84
CA ILE A 78 -7.31 -6.18 17.52
C ILE A 78 -7.80 -5.13 16.51
N SER A 79 -8.72 -5.50 15.61
CA SER A 79 -9.32 -4.57 14.65
C SER A 79 -10.16 -3.51 15.36
N PHE A 80 -11.01 -3.90 16.31
CA PHE A 80 -11.81 -2.97 17.11
C PHE A 80 -10.94 -2.05 17.97
N LEU A 81 -9.89 -2.58 18.60
CA LEU A 81 -8.94 -1.75 19.35
C LEU A 81 -8.24 -0.73 18.45
N ASN A 82 -7.83 -1.12 17.23
CA ASN A 82 -7.23 -0.20 16.28
C ASN A 82 -8.20 0.90 15.82
N GLN A 83 -9.48 0.55 15.62
CA GLN A 83 -10.54 1.52 15.28
C GLN A 83 -10.66 2.62 16.34
N ILE A 84 -10.72 2.23 17.62
CA ILE A 84 -10.76 3.17 18.74
C ILE A 84 -9.46 4.00 18.78
N ILE A 85 -8.30 3.35 18.80
CA ILE A 85 -7.00 4.02 18.98
C ILE A 85 -6.70 5.01 17.84
N TYR A 86 -7.24 4.82 16.64
CA TYR A 86 -6.94 5.71 15.50
C TYR A 86 -7.90 6.89 15.40
N ARG A 87 -9.14 6.76 15.85
CA ARG A 87 -10.21 7.74 15.58
C ARG A 87 -10.71 8.46 16.82
N THR A 88 -10.70 7.82 17.98
CA THR A 88 -11.18 8.42 19.22
C THR A 88 -10.22 9.52 19.68
N PRO A 89 -10.72 10.67 20.18
CA PRO A 89 -9.91 11.72 20.80
C PRO A 89 -9.00 11.17 21.92
N THR A 90 -7.75 11.61 21.95
CA THR A 90 -6.73 11.06 22.87
C THR A 90 -6.93 11.45 24.33
N ASN A 91 -7.78 12.45 24.61
CA ASN A 91 -8.17 12.87 25.94
C ASN A 91 -9.36 12.07 26.52
N SER A 92 -9.89 11.09 25.77
CA SER A 92 -10.96 10.22 26.26
C SER A 92 -10.40 9.05 27.10
N VAL A 93 -11.16 8.62 28.11
CA VAL A 93 -10.82 7.44 28.92
C VAL A 93 -10.79 6.17 28.06
N VAL A 94 -11.74 6.06 27.14
CA VAL A 94 -11.89 4.94 26.19
C VAL A 94 -10.65 4.72 25.34
N PHE A 95 -10.02 5.81 24.86
CA PHE A 95 -8.78 5.74 24.11
C PHE A 95 -7.65 5.13 24.96
N MET A 96 -7.50 5.58 26.20
CA MET A 96 -6.46 5.09 27.12
C MET A 96 -6.68 3.63 27.47
N GLU A 97 -7.92 3.22 27.73
CA GLU A 97 -8.29 1.83 27.99
C GLU A 97 -8.03 0.92 26.79
N ALA A 98 -8.43 1.33 25.58
CA ALA A 98 -8.18 0.56 24.37
C ALA A 98 -6.68 0.38 24.09
N LEU A 99 -5.88 1.44 24.28
CA LEU A 99 -4.42 1.37 24.13
C LEU A 99 -3.80 0.42 25.16
N PHE A 100 -4.25 0.47 26.43
CA PHE A 100 -3.80 -0.45 27.47
C PHE A 100 -4.18 -1.90 27.15
N PHE A 101 -5.38 -2.17 26.65
CA PHE A 101 -5.77 -3.52 26.22
C PHE A 101 -4.95 -4.02 25.03
N ARG A 102 -4.59 -3.14 24.09
CA ARG A 102 -3.72 -3.51 22.98
C ARG A 102 -2.30 -3.87 23.44
N ILE A 103 -1.75 -3.17 24.44
CA ILE A 103 -0.48 -3.53 25.09
C ILE A 103 -0.57 -4.94 25.68
N ALA A 104 -1.61 -5.21 26.47
CA ALA A 104 -1.81 -6.52 27.08
C ALA A 104 -2.01 -7.62 26.02
N TYR A 105 -2.69 -7.33 24.92
CA TYR A 105 -2.84 -8.24 23.78
C TYR A 105 -1.49 -8.56 23.14
N PHE A 106 -0.67 -7.56 22.82
CA PHE A 106 0.65 -7.79 22.23
C PHE A 106 1.56 -8.58 23.15
N PHE A 107 1.51 -8.30 24.46
CA PHE A 107 2.29 -9.02 25.45
C PHE A 107 1.91 -10.50 25.51
N ARG A 108 0.61 -10.82 25.56
CA ARG A 108 0.11 -12.21 25.55
C ARG A 108 0.46 -13.01 24.29
N ASN A 109 0.67 -12.31 23.18
CA ASN A 109 1.01 -12.91 21.90
C ASN A 109 2.51 -12.79 21.57
N GLU A 110 3.36 -12.52 22.58
CA GLU A 110 4.83 -12.44 22.45
C GLU A 110 5.32 -11.36 21.45
N LYS A 111 4.48 -10.36 21.16
CA LYS A 111 4.82 -9.22 20.28
C LYS A 111 5.43 -8.08 21.10
N PHE A 112 6.54 -8.35 21.78
CA PHE A 112 7.16 -7.44 22.76
C PHE A 112 7.59 -6.09 22.16
N SER A 113 8.05 -6.08 20.90
CA SER A 113 8.43 -4.84 20.22
C SER A 113 7.23 -3.91 20.00
N MET A 114 6.04 -4.46 19.73
CA MET A 114 4.81 -3.70 19.55
C MET A 114 4.27 -3.20 20.89
N ALA A 115 4.29 -4.06 21.91
CA ALA A 115 3.92 -3.68 23.28
C ALA A 115 4.78 -2.51 23.79
N LYS A 116 6.12 -2.58 23.60
CA LYS A 116 7.06 -1.49 23.94
C LYS A 116 6.70 -0.18 23.25
N ARG A 117 6.37 -0.19 21.96
CA ARG A 117 5.97 1.03 21.23
C ARG A 117 4.67 1.63 21.75
N ASP A 118 3.67 0.80 22.03
CA ASP A 118 2.40 1.26 22.61
C ASP A 118 2.57 1.82 24.02
N ILE A 119 3.44 1.24 24.83
CA ILE A 119 3.77 1.78 26.16
C ILE A 119 4.44 3.15 26.03
N LEU A 120 5.42 3.30 25.14
CA LEU A 120 6.06 4.60 24.88
C LEU A 120 5.04 5.64 24.41
N TYR A 121 4.04 5.21 23.63
CA TYR A 121 2.94 6.07 23.21
C TYR A 121 2.04 6.45 24.38
N LEU A 122 1.64 5.49 25.21
CA LEU A 122 0.81 5.69 26.40
C LEU A 122 1.47 6.66 27.40
N LYS A 123 2.77 6.49 27.66
CA LYS A 123 3.57 7.36 28.53
C LYS A 123 3.72 8.80 28.01
N SER A 124 3.36 9.06 26.75
CA SER A 124 3.40 10.40 26.19
C SER A 124 2.18 11.27 26.55
N PHE A 125 1.20 10.70 27.24
CA PHE A 125 -0.01 11.37 27.74
C PHE A 125 0.08 11.63 29.25
N GLU A 126 -0.68 12.61 29.75
CA GLU A 126 -0.74 12.89 31.19
C GLU A 126 -1.38 11.72 31.95
N SER A 127 -0.82 11.35 33.10
CA SER A 127 -1.17 10.16 33.88
C SER A 127 -2.55 10.22 34.57
N ASN A 128 -3.31 11.29 34.39
CA ASN A 128 -4.54 11.57 35.15
C ASN A 128 -5.69 10.60 34.87
N HIS A 129 -5.58 9.78 33.83
CA HIS A 129 -6.60 8.81 33.42
C HIS A 129 -6.25 7.34 33.71
N MET A 130 -5.10 7.06 34.35
CA MET A 130 -4.68 5.70 34.69
C MET A 130 -4.81 5.43 36.20
N THR A 131 -5.30 4.25 36.55
CA THR A 131 -5.33 3.77 37.94
C THR A 131 -3.91 3.44 38.43
N ALA A 132 -3.70 3.45 39.75
CA ALA A 132 -2.43 3.04 40.36
C ALA A 132 -1.96 1.65 39.89
N GLN A 133 -2.91 0.72 39.73
CA GLN A 133 -2.66 -0.62 39.18
C GLN A 133 -2.15 -0.58 37.74
N GLN A 134 -2.80 0.21 36.86
CA GLN A 134 -2.38 0.33 35.47
C GLN A 134 -0.99 0.94 35.33
N LEU A 135 -0.62 1.90 36.19
CA LEU A 135 0.72 2.48 36.20
C LEU A 135 1.80 1.43 36.51
N VAL A 136 1.56 0.57 37.52
CA VAL A 136 2.47 -0.55 37.85
C VAL A 136 2.53 -1.57 36.71
N ASP A 137 1.38 -1.91 36.11
CA ASP A 137 1.31 -2.85 34.99
C ASP A 137 2.09 -2.34 33.77
N VAL A 138 2.00 -1.04 33.47
CA VAL A 138 2.72 -0.40 32.35
C VAL A 138 4.23 -0.49 32.53
N GLU A 139 4.76 -0.17 33.71
CA GLU A 139 6.19 -0.30 33.98
C GLU A 139 6.65 -1.76 33.93
N THR A 140 5.83 -2.66 34.47
CA THR A 140 6.09 -4.10 34.43
C THR A 140 6.16 -4.63 33.00
N PHE A 141 5.19 -4.29 32.14
CA PHE A 141 5.21 -4.69 30.73
C PHE A 141 6.39 -4.09 29.97
N MET A 142 6.80 -2.86 30.30
CA MET A 142 7.97 -2.21 29.69
C MET A 142 9.25 -2.97 30.03
N TYR A 143 9.45 -3.22 31.32
CA TYR A 143 10.57 -4.01 31.82
C TYR A 143 10.63 -5.39 31.12
N MET A 144 9.52 -6.13 31.12
CA MET A 144 9.49 -7.48 30.55
C MET A 144 9.73 -7.45 29.04
N SER A 145 9.17 -6.47 28.33
CA SER A 145 9.38 -6.32 26.89
C SER A 145 10.85 -6.10 26.56
N ASN A 146 11.54 -5.23 27.32
CA ASN A 146 12.98 -5.01 27.14
C ASN A 146 13.81 -6.25 27.48
N TYR A 147 13.46 -6.98 28.55
CA TYR A 147 14.12 -8.23 28.91
C TYR A 147 14.01 -9.29 27.80
N PHE A 148 12.81 -9.54 27.28
CA PHE A 148 12.60 -10.51 26.20
C PHE A 148 13.25 -10.08 24.88
N MET A 149 13.39 -8.78 24.64
CA MET A 149 14.16 -8.21 23.52
C MET A 149 15.68 -8.20 23.74
N ARG A 150 16.16 -8.69 24.90
CA ARG A 150 17.58 -8.70 25.33
C ARG A 150 18.20 -7.31 25.51
N GLU A 151 17.39 -6.28 25.71
CA GLU A 151 17.81 -4.91 26.04
C GLU A 151 18.02 -4.75 27.57
N MET A 152 19.01 -5.45 28.12
CA MET A 152 19.16 -5.64 29.58
C MET A 152 19.36 -4.33 30.37
N ARG A 153 20.00 -3.31 29.78
CA ARG A 153 20.20 -2.00 30.44
C ARG A 153 18.88 -1.26 30.65
N GLU A 154 18.07 -1.19 29.61
CA GLU A 154 16.75 -0.55 29.66
C GLU A 154 15.81 -1.33 30.58
N ALA A 155 15.85 -2.67 30.51
CA ALA A 155 15.07 -3.52 31.42
C ALA A 155 15.34 -3.15 32.89
N ARG A 156 16.61 -2.99 33.29
CA ARG A 156 16.94 -2.61 34.67
C ARG A 156 16.32 -1.28 35.10
N ILE A 157 16.40 -0.25 34.27
CA ILE A 157 15.86 1.09 34.59
C ILE A 157 14.35 0.99 34.88
N TYR A 158 13.61 0.27 34.03
CA TYR A 158 12.17 0.12 34.20
C TYR A 158 11.78 -0.83 35.33
N LEU A 159 12.64 -1.79 35.69
CA LEU A 159 12.44 -2.63 36.88
C LEU A 159 12.52 -1.77 38.15
N ASP A 160 13.56 -0.93 38.27
CA ASP A 160 13.75 -0.06 39.42
C ASP A 160 12.57 0.94 39.55
N GLN A 161 12.07 1.47 38.42
CA GLN A 161 10.88 2.33 38.39
C GLN A 161 9.59 1.61 38.81
N ALA A 162 9.40 0.35 38.40
CA ALA A 162 8.24 -0.44 38.79
C ALA A 162 8.25 -0.74 40.30
N GLU A 163 9.42 -1.04 40.87
CA GLU A 163 9.61 -1.26 42.30
C GLU A 163 9.31 0.01 43.12
N GLU A 164 9.83 1.17 42.68
CA GLU A 164 9.57 2.45 43.35
C GLU A 164 8.08 2.81 43.38
N LEU A 165 7.37 2.67 42.24
CA LEU A 165 5.92 2.93 42.17
C LEU A 165 5.12 1.98 43.04
N LEU A 166 5.50 0.70 43.06
CA LEU A 166 4.85 -0.32 43.87
C LEU A 166 4.98 0.00 45.36
N ASP A 167 6.18 0.33 45.83
CA ASP A 167 6.43 0.69 47.22
C ASP A 167 5.62 1.93 47.60
N GLN A 168 5.61 2.94 46.73
CA GLN A 168 4.85 4.18 46.92
C GLN A 168 3.33 3.93 47.05
N PHE A 169 2.74 3.11 46.16
CA PHE A 169 1.30 2.86 46.16
C PHE A 169 0.86 1.88 47.25
N THR A 170 1.72 0.94 47.61
CA THR A 170 1.49 0.05 48.77
C THR A 170 1.46 0.85 50.07
N ALA A 171 2.43 1.76 50.26
CA ALA A 171 2.47 2.65 51.42
C ALA A 171 1.22 3.55 51.53
N LYS A 172 0.66 3.97 50.39
CA LYS A 172 -0.55 4.80 50.31
C LYS A 172 -1.88 4.00 50.34
N LYS A 173 -1.84 2.66 50.44
CA LYS A 173 -3.02 1.77 50.36
C LYS A 173 -3.88 1.98 49.11
N LEU A 174 -3.25 2.29 47.98
CA LEU A 174 -3.93 2.55 46.69
C LEU A 174 -4.09 1.29 45.83
N LEU A 175 -3.60 0.13 46.30
CA LEU A 175 -3.67 -1.16 45.60
C LEU A 175 -4.69 -2.10 46.27
N PRO A 176 -5.50 -2.86 45.51
CA PRO A 176 -6.41 -3.86 46.07
C PRO A 176 -5.67 -5.02 46.75
N GLU A 177 -6.22 -5.56 47.85
CA GLU A 177 -5.65 -6.67 48.65
C GLU A 177 -5.48 -8.00 47.87
N SER A 178 -6.08 -8.13 46.68
CA SER A 178 -6.03 -9.32 45.81
C SER A 178 -5.15 -9.15 44.56
N SER A 179 -4.15 -8.26 44.58
CA SER A 179 -3.48 -7.83 43.36
C SER A 179 -2.63 -8.95 42.70
N ARG A 180 -2.87 -9.16 41.39
CA ARG A 180 -2.00 -9.87 40.43
C ARG A 180 -0.51 -9.50 40.55
N VAL A 181 -0.23 -8.32 41.11
CA VAL A 181 1.08 -7.74 41.32
C VAL A 181 1.96 -8.60 42.22
N GLN A 182 1.45 -9.22 43.29
CA GLN A 182 2.25 -10.12 44.13
C GLN A 182 2.69 -11.39 43.39
N THR A 183 1.85 -11.90 42.48
CA THR A 183 2.19 -13.05 41.63
C THR A 183 3.25 -12.66 40.59
N ILE A 184 3.09 -11.50 39.96
CA ILE A 184 4.06 -10.98 38.98
C ILE A 184 5.42 -10.71 39.65
N LEU A 185 5.45 -10.14 40.87
CA LEU A 185 6.67 -9.93 41.65
C LEU A 185 7.41 -11.23 42.01
N GLY A 186 6.67 -12.30 42.28
CA GLY A 186 7.23 -13.63 42.45
C GLY A 186 7.99 -14.11 41.21
N ASP A 187 7.40 -13.92 40.03
CA ASP A 187 8.01 -14.26 38.73
C ASP A 187 9.18 -13.32 38.37
N LEU A 188 9.10 -12.05 38.75
CA LEU A 188 10.13 -11.03 38.54
C LEU A 188 11.45 -11.36 39.25
N SER A 189 11.40 -12.04 40.40
CA SER A 189 12.60 -12.41 41.17
C SER A 189 13.59 -13.29 40.38
N LYS A 190 13.09 -14.15 39.49
CA LYS A 190 13.89 -15.03 38.62
C LYS A 190 14.65 -14.26 37.53
N PHE A 191 13.96 -13.31 36.89
CA PHE A 191 14.53 -12.47 35.84
C PHE A 191 15.46 -11.37 36.40
N LYS A 192 15.18 -10.92 37.63
CA LYS A 192 16.00 -9.96 38.40
C LYS A 192 17.43 -10.47 38.63
N ALA A 193 17.60 -11.76 38.92
CA ALA A 193 18.91 -12.38 39.08
C ALA A 193 19.73 -12.31 37.77
N GLU A 194 19.14 -12.74 36.65
CA GLU A 194 19.81 -12.78 35.33
C GLU A 194 20.20 -11.38 34.82
N ILE A 195 19.33 -10.38 35.00
CA ILE A 195 19.63 -8.98 34.59
C ILE A 195 20.77 -8.40 35.46
N ARG A 196 20.75 -8.66 36.77
CA ARG A 196 21.80 -8.19 37.69
C ARG A 196 23.14 -8.88 37.42
N GLU A 197 23.11 -10.18 37.11
CA GLU A 197 24.29 -10.97 36.77
C GLU A 197 24.91 -10.58 35.42
N PHE A 198 24.10 -10.35 34.39
CA PHE A 198 24.56 -9.86 33.08
C PHE A 198 25.23 -8.50 33.18
N THR A 199 24.70 -7.60 34.03
CA THR A 199 25.28 -6.26 34.21
C THR A 199 26.63 -6.30 34.93
N ASN A 200 26.84 -7.25 35.83
CA ASN A 200 28.12 -7.46 36.51
C ASN A 200 29.19 -8.07 35.57
N ASN A 201 28.78 -8.85 34.57
CA ASN A 201 29.68 -9.48 33.60
C ASN A 201 29.90 -8.66 32.31
N ALA A 202 29.05 -7.67 31.99
CA ALA A 202 29.10 -6.89 30.75
C ALA A 202 30.16 -5.76 30.72
N ARG A 203 31.34 -5.98 31.32
CA ARG A 203 32.54 -5.15 31.11
C ARG A 203 33.36 -5.55 29.87
N ILE A 204 32.91 -6.54 29.09
CA ILE A 204 33.55 -6.95 27.84
C ILE A 204 32.69 -6.48 26.67
N GLN A 205 33.19 -5.43 26.01
CA GLN A 205 32.60 -4.86 24.79
C GLN A 205 32.70 -5.87 23.63
N PHE A 206 31.56 -6.38 23.15
CA PHE A 206 31.46 -6.83 21.77
C PHE A 206 31.17 -5.60 20.90
N GLN A 207 32.24 -4.99 20.36
CA GLN A 207 32.12 -4.10 19.22
C GLN A 207 31.82 -4.96 17.98
N ILE A 208 30.53 -5.17 17.68
CA ILE A 208 30.17 -5.42 16.29
C ILE A 208 30.42 -4.10 15.58
N LYS A 209 31.56 -4.01 14.90
CA LYS A 209 31.80 -2.99 13.88
C LYS A 209 30.75 -3.21 12.78
N LYS A 210 29.55 -2.63 12.94
CA LYS A 210 28.87 -2.03 11.80
C LYS A 210 29.86 -0.99 11.30
N LYS A 211 30.70 -1.36 10.34
CA LYS A 211 31.16 -0.34 9.40
C LYS A 211 29.85 0.18 8.80
N PRO A 212 29.42 1.43 9.04
CA PRO A 212 28.65 2.05 8.00
C PRO A 212 29.56 1.90 6.78
N ALA A 213 29.11 1.18 5.75
CA ALA A 213 29.66 1.47 4.45
C ALA A 213 29.52 2.99 4.35
N LYS A 214 30.66 3.68 4.26
CA LYS A 214 30.62 5.04 3.75
C LYS A 214 30.03 4.84 2.36
N GLU A 215 28.72 4.95 2.25
CA GLU A 215 28.06 5.31 1.02
C GLU A 215 28.70 6.66 0.68
N SER A 216 29.80 6.61 -0.06
CA SER A 216 30.17 7.73 -0.91
C SER A 216 28.92 7.94 -1.74
N TYR A 217 28.12 8.93 -1.38
CA TYR A 217 26.96 9.33 -2.14
C TYR A 217 27.45 9.68 -3.54
N ILE A 218 27.44 8.71 -4.46
CA ILE A 218 27.94 8.86 -5.83
C ILE A 218 26.91 9.71 -6.57
N ASN A 219 26.91 11.00 -6.28
CA ASN A 219 26.26 12.03 -7.08
C ASN A 219 27.25 12.67 -8.07
N SER A 220 28.53 12.27 -8.03
CA SER A 220 29.61 12.85 -8.83
C SER A 220 29.63 12.36 -10.28
N ASP A 221 28.94 11.26 -10.58
CA ASP A 221 29.00 10.60 -11.89
C ASP A 221 27.83 10.99 -12.80
N CYS A 222 27.04 12.00 -12.43
CA CYS A 222 25.90 12.45 -13.23
C CYS A 222 25.85 13.98 -13.38
N GLU A 223 25.63 14.44 -14.62
CA GLU A 223 25.38 15.84 -14.94
C GLU A 223 23.87 16.04 -15.09
N PHE A 224 23.28 16.88 -14.24
CA PHE A 224 21.86 17.23 -14.32
C PHE A 224 21.67 18.50 -15.13
N ARG A 225 21.14 18.40 -16.34
CA ARG A 225 20.87 19.56 -17.19
C ARG A 225 19.42 20.02 -17.02
N SER A 226 19.28 21.30 -16.65
CA SER A 226 17.96 21.95 -16.60
C SER A 226 17.45 22.29 -18.00
N ALA A 227 16.13 22.31 -18.16
CA ALA A 227 15.43 22.56 -19.43
C ALA A 227 15.67 23.91 -20.14
N GLN A 228 16.59 24.74 -19.65
CA GLN A 228 17.00 25.98 -20.32
C GLN A 228 17.90 25.74 -21.54
N LEU A 229 18.53 24.57 -21.63
CA LEU A 229 19.26 24.11 -22.80
C LEU A 229 18.38 23.08 -23.49
N ASN A 230 18.31 23.08 -24.83
CA ASN A 230 17.43 22.25 -25.66
C ASN A 230 17.50 20.71 -25.42
N ASN A 231 18.29 20.24 -24.43
CA ASN A 231 18.38 18.86 -23.95
C ASN A 231 18.23 18.85 -22.41
N ALA A 232 17.00 18.80 -21.91
CA ALA A 232 16.72 18.60 -20.48
C ALA A 232 16.85 17.12 -20.13
N GLY A 233 17.76 16.73 -19.24
CA GLY A 233 17.99 15.33 -18.90
C GLY A 233 19.13 15.13 -17.90
N ALA A 234 19.19 13.95 -17.30
CA ALA A 234 20.34 13.51 -16.52
C ALA A 234 21.28 12.70 -17.42
N LEU A 235 22.56 13.07 -17.49
CA LEU A 235 23.57 12.43 -18.34
C LEU A 235 24.64 11.78 -17.47
N ALA A 236 25.16 10.62 -17.90
CA ALA A 236 26.32 10.00 -17.28
C ALA A 236 27.58 10.87 -17.50
N CYS A 237 28.30 11.24 -16.43
CA CYS A 237 29.57 11.96 -16.51
C CYS A 237 30.77 11.04 -16.79
N ASN A 238 30.62 9.76 -16.46
CA ASN A 238 31.63 8.72 -16.58
C ASN A 238 30.96 7.43 -17.07
N ASP A 239 31.75 6.43 -17.46
CA ASP A 239 31.22 5.10 -17.74
C ASP A 239 30.70 4.46 -16.43
N ILE A 240 29.49 3.90 -16.47
CA ILE A 240 28.81 3.31 -15.31
C ILE A 240 28.55 1.84 -15.61
N ALA A 241 29.06 0.95 -14.76
CA ALA A 241 28.85 -0.49 -14.93
C ALA A 241 27.43 -0.91 -14.54
N LYS A 242 26.91 -1.98 -15.17
CA LYS A 242 25.65 -2.60 -14.81
C LYS A 242 25.57 -2.90 -13.30
N GLY A 243 24.46 -2.51 -12.69
CA GLY A 243 24.18 -2.70 -11.26
C GLY A 243 24.76 -1.61 -10.33
N GLN A 244 25.62 -0.72 -10.85
CA GLN A 244 26.18 0.39 -10.08
C GLN A 244 25.10 1.40 -9.70
N VAL A 245 25.20 1.94 -8.48
CA VAL A 245 24.29 2.96 -7.96
C VAL A 245 24.59 4.30 -8.63
N VAL A 246 23.55 4.91 -9.20
CA VAL A 246 23.62 6.18 -9.94
C VAL A 246 23.04 7.32 -9.11
N ILE A 247 21.90 7.09 -8.43
CA ILE A 247 21.26 8.09 -7.57
C ILE A 247 20.71 7.41 -6.32
N VAL A 248 20.97 8.00 -5.15
CA VAL A 248 20.21 7.74 -3.92
C VAL A 248 19.55 9.06 -3.50
N GLU A 249 18.23 9.08 -3.42
CA GLU A 249 17.48 10.29 -3.11
C GLU A 249 16.37 10.04 -2.09
N GLN A 250 16.38 10.83 -1.02
CA GLN A 250 15.24 10.95 -0.12
C GLN A 250 14.23 11.93 -0.75
N PRO A 251 12.95 11.56 -0.89
CA PRO A 251 11.93 12.49 -1.38
C PRO A 251 11.90 13.75 -0.53
N HIS A 252 11.79 14.90 -1.19
CA HIS A 252 11.64 16.19 -0.51
C HIS A 252 10.30 16.22 0.24
N PHE A 253 9.24 15.76 -0.43
CA PHE A 253 7.95 15.43 0.18
C PHE A 253 7.36 14.20 -0.53
N PHE A 254 6.51 13.47 0.18
CA PHE A 254 5.69 12.42 -0.42
C PHE A 254 4.30 12.40 0.21
N GLN A 255 3.35 11.75 -0.46
CA GLN A 255 2.01 11.49 0.07
C GLN A 255 1.54 10.11 -0.35
N PHE A 256 0.72 9.51 0.51
CA PHE A 256 0.01 8.27 0.22
C PHE A 256 -1.47 8.56 -0.04
N LEU A 257 -2.07 7.83 -0.98
CA LEU A 257 -3.45 8.06 -1.37
C LEU A 257 -4.45 7.24 -0.54
N ALA A 258 -4.06 6.09 0.02
CA ALA A 258 -4.82 5.42 1.07
C ALA A 258 -4.30 5.87 2.45
N SER A 259 -5.17 6.44 3.28
CA SER A 259 -4.81 6.82 4.65
C SER A 259 -4.67 5.58 5.54
N PHE A 260 -3.97 5.72 6.67
CA PHE A 260 -3.88 4.72 7.75
C PHE A 260 -3.10 3.42 7.45
N THR A 261 -2.32 3.37 6.36
CA THR A 261 -1.55 2.15 6.01
C THR A 261 -0.04 2.32 6.14
N ASN A 262 0.45 3.54 5.98
CA ASN A 262 1.87 3.87 5.96
C ASN A 262 2.15 5.08 6.86
N CYS A 263 3.35 5.15 7.41
CA CYS A 263 3.78 6.37 8.09
C CYS A 263 3.95 7.52 7.10
N GLU A 264 3.30 8.66 7.35
CA GLU A 264 3.38 9.86 6.50
C GLU A 264 4.65 10.70 6.72
N VAL A 265 5.66 10.14 7.40
CA VAL A 265 6.96 10.79 7.66
C VAL A 265 8.11 9.96 7.09
N CYS A 266 8.16 8.66 7.41
CA CYS A 266 9.22 7.76 6.92
C CYS A 266 8.76 6.79 5.82
N GLY A 267 7.48 6.75 5.46
CA GLY A 267 6.98 5.89 4.38
C GLY A 267 6.72 4.43 4.75
N VAL A 268 7.25 3.97 5.90
CA VAL A 268 7.17 2.56 6.32
C VAL A 268 5.72 2.09 6.45
N TYR A 269 5.41 0.96 5.81
CA TYR A 269 4.15 0.23 6.02
C TYR A 269 4.17 -0.49 7.36
N GLN A 270 3.12 -0.36 8.17
CA GLN A 270 2.98 -1.13 9.40
C GLN A 270 1.53 -1.58 9.58
N GLU A 271 1.34 -2.81 10.06
CA GLU A 271 0.01 -3.30 10.48
C GLU A 271 -0.60 -2.41 11.57
N HIS A 272 0.23 -1.74 12.38
CA HIS A 272 -0.20 -0.91 13.48
C HIS A 272 0.53 0.45 13.44
N LEU A 273 -0.25 1.52 13.33
CA LEU A 273 0.22 2.90 13.33
C LEU A 273 -0.30 3.68 14.53
N TYR A 274 0.11 4.94 14.62
CA TYR A 274 -0.42 5.95 15.53
C TYR A 274 -0.97 7.11 14.70
N THR A 275 -2.01 7.79 15.17
CA THR A 275 -2.54 8.99 14.50
C THR A 275 -2.22 10.25 15.29
N CYS A 276 -2.07 11.39 14.60
CA CYS A 276 -1.94 12.71 15.22
C CYS A 276 -3.00 12.91 16.30
N ARG A 277 -2.64 13.55 17.42
CA ARG A 277 -3.53 13.76 18.57
C ARG A 277 -4.74 14.64 18.24
N ASP A 278 -4.57 15.62 17.36
CA ASP A 278 -5.60 16.62 17.07
C ASP A 278 -6.46 16.23 15.87
N CYS A 279 -5.84 15.90 14.73
CA CYS A 279 -6.60 15.58 13.52
C CYS A 279 -7.10 14.14 13.46
N ARG A 280 -6.42 13.19 14.13
CA ARG A 280 -6.73 11.75 14.07
C ARG A 280 -6.73 11.13 12.65
N TYR A 281 -6.07 11.80 11.68
CA TYR A 281 -5.93 11.34 10.29
C TYR A 281 -4.48 11.02 9.93
N ARG A 282 -3.58 11.97 10.17
CA ARG A 282 -2.16 11.81 9.85
C ARG A 282 -1.55 10.67 10.66
N SER A 283 -0.83 9.77 10.00
CA SER A 283 -0.41 8.50 10.60
C SER A 283 1.12 8.32 10.70
N TYR A 284 1.56 7.65 11.76
CA TYR A 284 2.95 7.57 12.18
C TYR A 284 3.32 6.16 12.65
N CYS A 285 4.51 5.68 12.33
CA CYS A 285 5.01 4.39 12.83
C CYS A 285 5.57 4.46 14.26
N SER A 286 5.86 5.66 14.76
CA SER A 286 6.49 5.86 16.07
C SER A 286 6.30 7.28 16.59
N MET A 287 6.53 7.46 17.89
CA MET A 287 6.58 8.78 18.52
C MET A 287 7.71 9.66 17.99
N THR A 288 8.83 9.07 17.57
CA THR A 288 9.92 9.82 16.95
C THR A 288 9.46 10.46 15.64
N CYS A 289 8.78 9.70 14.78
CA CYS A 289 8.21 10.23 13.54
C CYS A 289 7.16 11.32 13.80
N MET A 290 6.27 11.10 14.78
CA MET A 290 5.27 12.09 15.17
C MET A 290 5.92 13.40 15.64
N LYS A 291 6.97 13.33 16.47
CA LYS A 291 7.69 14.53 16.96
C LYS A 291 8.52 15.22 15.88
N SER A 292 9.05 14.49 14.91
CA SER A 292 9.82 15.07 13.81
C SER A 292 8.97 15.82 12.78
N ASP A 293 7.65 15.63 12.79
CA ASP A 293 6.73 16.17 11.78
C ASP A 293 6.30 17.62 12.07
N GLY A 294 7.27 18.52 12.20
CA GLY A 294 7.03 19.92 12.57
C GLY A 294 6.17 20.71 11.57
N ALA A 295 6.13 20.29 10.30
CA ALA A 295 5.29 20.91 9.28
C ALA A 295 3.79 20.63 9.48
N HIS A 296 3.43 19.55 10.20
CA HIS A 296 2.03 19.15 10.36
C HIS A 296 1.17 20.21 11.04
N ILE A 297 1.74 21.03 11.93
CA ILE A 297 1.00 22.06 12.66
C ILE A 297 0.21 23.01 11.73
N TYR A 298 0.74 23.29 10.54
CA TYR A 298 0.11 24.20 9.57
C TYR A 298 -1.01 23.54 8.75
N GLU A 299 -0.98 22.22 8.60
CA GLU A 299 -1.95 21.45 7.81
C GLU A 299 -2.94 20.66 8.68
N CYS A 300 -2.69 20.55 9.98
CA CYS A 300 -3.43 19.69 10.92
C CYS A 300 -4.93 19.94 10.88
N TYR A 301 -5.35 21.21 10.86
CA TYR A 301 -6.77 21.56 10.79
C TYR A 301 -7.40 21.14 9.45
N GLY A 302 -6.67 21.30 8.34
CA GLY A 302 -7.11 20.86 7.01
C GLY A 302 -7.27 19.33 6.91
N TYR A 303 -6.45 18.57 7.65
CA TYR A 303 -6.66 17.14 7.85
C TYR A 303 -7.89 16.84 8.70
N LYS A 304 -8.05 17.54 9.83
CA LYS A 304 -9.15 17.33 10.78
C LYS A 304 -10.52 17.45 10.12
N ILE A 305 -10.69 18.43 9.24
CA ILE A 305 -11.94 18.66 8.50
C ILE A 305 -12.05 17.85 7.20
N GLY A 306 -11.06 17.02 6.87
CA GLY A 306 -11.06 16.18 5.67
C GLY A 306 -10.66 16.87 4.35
N LEU A 307 -10.44 18.19 4.34
CA LEU A 307 -10.13 18.97 3.13
C LEU A 307 -8.85 18.48 2.44
N ILE A 308 -7.73 18.38 3.17
CA ILE A 308 -6.43 18.02 2.57
C ILE A 308 -6.44 16.58 2.01
N PRO A 309 -6.93 15.56 2.77
CA PRO A 309 -7.06 14.21 2.23
C PRO A 309 -7.98 14.14 1.00
N MET A 310 -9.15 14.79 1.02
CA MET A 310 -10.11 14.73 -0.09
C MET A 310 -9.64 15.43 -1.36
N LEU A 311 -8.74 16.42 -1.23
CA LEU A 311 -8.09 17.10 -2.35
C LEU A 311 -6.77 16.45 -2.76
N GLU A 312 -6.30 15.43 -2.04
CA GLU A 312 -4.98 14.79 -2.23
C GLU A 312 -3.85 15.84 -2.25
N ALA A 313 -3.91 16.82 -1.34
CA ALA A 313 -3.14 18.07 -1.42
C ALA A 313 -1.93 18.17 -0.47
N THR A 314 -1.48 17.06 0.13
CA THR A 314 -0.43 17.06 1.16
C THR A 314 0.89 17.64 0.65
N ILE A 315 1.38 17.18 -0.51
CA ILE A 315 2.63 17.69 -1.10
C ILE A 315 2.48 19.18 -1.43
N LEU A 316 1.34 19.57 -2.01
CA LEU A 316 1.05 20.95 -2.39
C LEU A 316 1.06 21.88 -1.18
N PHE A 317 0.35 21.51 -0.11
CA PHE A 317 0.26 22.33 1.10
C PHE A 317 1.63 22.48 1.78
N ARG A 318 2.43 21.42 1.83
CA ARG A 318 3.79 21.47 2.38
C ARG A 318 4.74 22.33 1.55
N CYS A 319 4.68 22.22 0.22
CA CYS A 319 5.43 23.11 -0.66
C CYS A 319 5.02 24.57 -0.46
N PHE A 320 3.72 24.84 -0.30
CA PHE A 320 3.20 26.17 -0.05
C PHE A 320 3.69 26.76 1.28
N VAL A 321 3.67 25.98 2.36
CA VAL A 321 4.22 26.43 3.66
C VAL A 321 5.73 26.73 3.55
N GLN A 322 6.48 25.89 2.83
CA GLN A 322 7.91 26.14 2.59
C GLN A 322 8.15 27.42 1.79
N VAL A 323 7.31 27.69 0.78
CA VAL A 323 7.32 28.95 0.04
C VAL A 323 7.02 30.13 0.96
N ALA A 324 5.99 30.03 1.81
CA ALA A 324 5.61 31.10 2.72
C ALA A 324 6.75 31.43 3.71
N GLN A 325 7.42 30.40 4.24
CA GLN A 325 8.61 30.55 5.10
C GLN A 325 9.77 31.22 4.36
N PHE A 326 10.01 30.86 3.09
CA PHE A 326 11.06 31.46 2.27
C PHE A 326 10.77 32.93 1.94
N LEU A 327 9.52 33.27 1.61
CA LEU A 327 9.13 34.61 1.17
C LEU A 327 8.96 35.61 2.32
N SER A 328 8.59 35.17 3.53
CA SER A 328 8.31 36.06 4.66
C SER A 328 9.48 37.03 4.99
N PRO A 329 10.76 36.58 5.06
CA PRO A 329 11.89 37.50 5.21
C PRO A 329 12.07 38.47 4.03
N ALA A 330 11.76 38.03 2.81
CA ALA A 330 11.87 38.85 1.60
C ALA A 330 10.81 39.96 1.57
N PHE A 331 9.57 39.65 1.96
CA PHE A 331 8.50 40.65 2.11
C PHE A 331 8.83 41.67 3.20
N ASN A 332 9.35 41.22 4.35
CA ASN A 332 9.83 42.09 5.41
C ASN A 332 10.89 43.09 4.91
N LYS A 333 11.88 42.60 4.14
CA LYS A 333 12.94 43.43 3.56
C LYS A 333 12.39 44.41 2.52
N PHE A 334 11.45 43.97 1.68
CA PHE A 334 10.81 44.82 0.68
C PHE A 334 10.01 45.94 1.36
N ARG A 335 9.17 45.61 2.35
CA ARG A 335 8.34 46.56 3.09
C ARG A 335 9.16 47.70 3.67
N ARG A 336 10.31 47.38 4.29
CA ARG A 336 11.22 48.37 4.87
C ARG A 336 11.85 49.33 3.84
N LYS A 337 12.00 48.91 2.59
CA LYS A 337 12.67 49.69 1.53
C LYS A 337 11.70 50.46 0.64
N ASN A 338 10.59 49.82 0.26
CA ASN A 338 9.71 50.30 -0.81
C ASN A 338 8.27 50.56 -0.33
N GLY A 339 7.99 50.37 0.96
CA GLY A 339 6.64 50.44 1.52
C GLY A 339 5.83 49.15 1.34
N PRO A 340 4.59 49.10 1.86
CA PRO A 340 3.76 47.91 1.84
C PRO A 340 3.22 47.62 0.44
N ILE A 341 3.13 46.34 0.09
CA ILE A 341 2.44 45.88 -1.13
C ILE A 341 0.96 45.73 -0.81
N ARG A 342 0.10 46.34 -1.63
CA ARG A 342 -1.37 46.42 -1.41
C ARG A 342 -2.20 45.71 -2.48
N ASP A 343 -1.57 45.25 -3.56
CA ASP A 343 -2.21 44.50 -4.64
C ASP A 343 -1.47 43.20 -4.94
N ALA A 344 -2.22 42.17 -5.31
CA ALA A 344 -1.71 40.82 -5.56
C ALA A 344 -0.81 40.78 -6.79
N THR A 345 -1.07 41.62 -7.80
CA THR A 345 -0.30 41.68 -9.05
C THR A 345 1.13 42.11 -8.77
N THR A 346 1.33 43.19 -8.00
CA THR A 346 2.66 43.66 -7.58
C THR A 346 3.36 42.62 -6.71
N ALA A 347 2.64 41.98 -5.78
CA ALA A 347 3.19 40.92 -4.94
C ALA A 347 3.67 39.72 -5.77
N TRP A 348 2.88 39.31 -6.75
CA TRP A 348 3.21 38.21 -7.66
C TRP A 348 4.45 38.51 -8.50
N HIS A 349 4.51 39.68 -9.14
CA HIS A 349 5.69 40.11 -9.89
C HIS A 349 6.94 40.17 -9.01
N PHE A 350 6.80 40.66 -7.77
CA PHE A 350 7.90 40.65 -6.80
C PHE A 350 8.38 39.21 -6.51
N ILE A 351 7.47 38.27 -6.24
CA ILE A 351 7.82 36.87 -5.97
C ILE A 351 8.57 36.25 -7.15
N VAL A 352 8.02 36.35 -8.35
CA VAL A 352 8.63 35.75 -9.56
C VAL A 352 10.02 36.33 -9.81
N LYS A 353 10.17 37.65 -9.68
CA LYS A 353 11.46 38.33 -9.82
C LYS A 353 12.45 37.92 -8.72
N HIS A 354 12.01 37.87 -7.47
CA HIS A 354 12.84 37.50 -6.33
C HIS A 354 13.35 36.05 -6.46
N CYS A 355 12.48 35.11 -6.80
CA CYS A 355 12.85 33.71 -7.01
C CYS A 355 13.78 33.54 -8.22
N SER A 356 13.60 34.30 -9.30
CA SER A 356 14.46 34.24 -10.49
C SER A 356 15.89 34.73 -10.21
N LEU A 357 16.04 35.75 -9.36
CA LEU A 357 17.32 36.35 -8.98
C LEU A 357 18.01 35.67 -7.78
N SER A 358 17.37 34.67 -7.17
CA SER A 358 17.94 33.97 -6.01
C SER A 358 19.21 33.21 -6.38
N ASP A 359 20.23 33.26 -5.53
CA ASP A 359 21.52 32.58 -5.74
C ASP A 359 21.34 31.07 -5.96
N ARG A 360 22.20 30.45 -6.80
CA ARG A 360 22.15 29.00 -7.08
C ARG A 360 22.19 28.15 -5.79
N HIS A 361 22.87 28.63 -4.75
CA HIS A 361 22.98 27.93 -3.45
C HIS A 361 21.72 28.04 -2.57
N GLN A 362 20.79 28.95 -2.86
CA GLN A 362 19.52 29.13 -2.13
C GLN A 362 18.31 28.56 -2.90
N LYS A 363 18.52 28.01 -4.11
CA LYS A 363 17.44 27.45 -4.93
C LYS A 363 16.98 26.10 -4.39
N THR A 364 15.99 26.15 -3.50
CA THR A 364 15.16 24.98 -3.19
C THR A 364 14.25 24.65 -4.37
N ILE A 365 13.72 23.43 -4.44
CA ILE A 365 12.79 23.00 -5.50
C ILE A 365 11.57 23.93 -5.63
N VAL A 366 11.06 24.44 -4.51
CA VAL A 366 9.91 25.34 -4.51
C VAL A 366 10.24 26.73 -5.06
N VAL A 367 11.47 27.22 -4.86
CA VAL A 367 11.94 28.50 -5.46
C VAL A 367 12.06 28.36 -6.96
N GLU A 368 12.58 27.23 -7.44
CA GLU A 368 12.65 26.94 -8.87
C GLU A 368 11.26 26.89 -9.50
N PHE A 369 10.30 26.19 -8.87
CA PHE A 369 8.91 26.12 -9.34
C PHE A 369 8.28 27.51 -9.43
N LEU A 370 8.49 28.38 -8.44
CA LEU A 370 7.96 29.75 -8.50
C LEU A 370 8.61 30.62 -9.58
N SER A 371 9.90 30.42 -9.86
CA SER A 371 10.61 31.20 -10.86
C SER A 371 10.25 30.85 -12.31
N ARG A 372 9.60 29.70 -12.55
CA ARG A 372 9.32 29.18 -13.88
C ARG A 372 7.83 29.01 -14.12
N GLN A 373 7.36 29.48 -15.26
CA GLN A 373 6.02 29.18 -15.74
C GLN A 373 5.94 27.70 -16.14
N PRO A 374 4.97 26.94 -15.61
CA PRO A 374 4.77 25.57 -16.04
C PRO A 374 4.13 25.50 -17.44
N ASN A 375 4.33 24.39 -18.15
CA ASN A 375 3.67 24.15 -19.43
C ASN A 375 2.30 23.48 -19.22
N CYS A 376 1.25 24.28 -19.09
CA CYS A 376 -0.12 23.78 -18.86
C CYS A 376 -0.65 22.95 -20.03
N LYS A 377 -0.09 23.06 -21.25
CA LYS A 377 -0.50 22.27 -22.42
C LYS A 377 -0.21 20.78 -22.30
N LEU A 378 0.66 20.38 -21.36
CA LEU A 378 0.91 18.98 -21.05
C LEU A 378 -0.21 18.36 -20.19
N LEU A 379 -1.13 19.18 -19.66
CA LEU A 379 -2.27 18.72 -18.89
C LEU A 379 -3.51 18.55 -19.77
N SER A 380 -4.29 17.50 -19.51
CA SER A 380 -5.66 17.44 -20.01
C SER A 380 -6.50 18.57 -19.40
N ILE A 381 -7.57 18.96 -20.10
CA ILE A 381 -8.50 20.00 -19.64
C ILE A 381 -9.06 19.65 -18.26
N ASP A 382 -9.53 18.43 -18.05
CA ASP A 382 -10.08 18.00 -16.75
C ASP A 382 -9.05 18.09 -15.63
N LYS A 383 -7.79 17.75 -15.94
CA LYS A 383 -6.72 17.83 -14.96
C LYS A 383 -6.43 19.27 -14.61
N TRP A 384 -6.31 20.15 -15.60
CA TRP A 384 -6.14 21.58 -15.36
C TRP A 384 -7.29 22.16 -14.53
N ARG A 385 -8.54 21.81 -14.85
CA ARG A 385 -9.75 22.22 -14.10
C ARG A 385 -9.73 21.72 -12.65
N GLN A 386 -9.22 20.52 -12.41
CA GLN A 386 -9.01 19.99 -11.06
C GLN A 386 -7.96 20.82 -10.30
N LEU A 387 -6.81 21.12 -10.92
CA LEU A 387 -5.72 21.85 -10.25
C LEU A 387 -6.12 23.28 -9.87
N ILE A 388 -6.80 24.00 -10.76
CA ILE A 388 -7.28 25.36 -10.46
C ILE A 388 -8.34 25.36 -9.36
N THR A 389 -9.27 24.38 -9.40
CA THR A 389 -10.30 24.24 -8.36
C THR A 389 -9.69 23.94 -6.99
N ASN A 390 -8.73 23.00 -6.93
CA ASN A 390 -8.06 22.64 -5.69
C ASN A 390 -7.24 23.82 -5.13
N SER A 391 -6.51 24.53 -6.00
CA SER A 391 -5.71 25.69 -5.61
C SER A 391 -6.57 26.83 -5.09
N PHE A 392 -7.70 27.11 -5.75
CA PHE A 392 -8.66 28.13 -5.32
C PHE A 392 -9.28 27.78 -3.95
N ARG A 393 -9.76 26.55 -3.77
CA ARG A 393 -10.36 26.11 -2.50
C ARG A 393 -9.37 26.17 -1.35
N LEU A 394 -8.13 25.74 -1.59
CA LEU A 394 -7.06 25.85 -0.60
C LEU A 394 -6.70 27.31 -0.30
N ALA A 395 -6.75 28.22 -1.27
CA ALA A 395 -6.48 29.63 -1.02
C ALA A 395 -7.52 30.26 -0.08
N VAL A 396 -8.82 30.00 -0.32
CA VAL A 396 -9.90 30.45 0.57
C VAL A 396 -9.74 29.83 1.97
N PHE A 397 -9.41 28.55 2.05
CA PHE A 397 -9.16 27.87 3.33
C PHE A 397 -7.96 28.49 4.08
N VAL A 398 -6.83 28.70 3.41
CA VAL A 398 -5.63 29.31 4.02
C VAL A 398 -5.97 30.70 4.57
N HIS A 399 -6.70 31.50 3.81
CA HIS A 399 -7.12 32.85 4.22
C HIS A 399 -8.05 32.83 5.44
N ASN A 400 -9.08 31.97 5.42
CA ASN A 400 -10.15 32.00 6.42
C ASN A 400 -9.83 31.21 7.71
N ASP A 401 -9.04 30.13 7.60
CA ASP A 401 -9.03 29.05 8.60
C ASP A 401 -7.63 28.65 9.08
N THR A 402 -6.59 29.37 8.66
CA THR A 402 -5.22 29.06 9.06
C THR A 402 -4.50 30.28 9.61
N ILE A 403 -3.50 30.02 10.46
CA ILE A 403 -2.59 31.05 10.98
C ILE A 403 -1.51 31.47 9.97
N ILE A 404 -1.43 30.81 8.80
CA ILE A 404 -0.35 30.99 7.83
C ILE A 404 -0.29 32.43 7.34
N GLN A 405 -1.44 33.05 7.04
CA GLN A 405 -1.46 34.44 6.60
C GLN A 405 -0.91 35.38 7.67
N ALA A 406 -1.34 35.22 8.92
CA ALA A 406 -0.89 36.02 10.05
C ALA A 406 0.60 35.82 10.37
N ILE A 407 1.17 34.65 10.08
CA ILE A 407 2.57 34.34 10.37
C ILE A 407 3.51 34.77 9.23
N PHE A 408 3.13 34.52 7.98
CA PHE A 408 4.05 34.62 6.84
C PHE A 408 3.74 35.76 5.87
N PHE A 409 2.49 36.24 5.84
CA PHE A 409 2.02 37.23 4.88
C PHE A 409 1.50 38.52 5.55
N ASP A 410 1.65 38.67 6.87
CA ASP A 410 1.24 39.86 7.64
C ASP A 410 1.87 41.17 7.16
N GLN A 411 3.03 41.08 6.51
CA GLN A 411 3.74 42.21 5.92
C GLN A 411 3.08 42.75 4.66
N LEU A 412 2.18 41.98 4.05
CA LEU A 412 1.43 42.38 2.87
C LEU A 412 0.09 42.97 3.33
N GLU A 413 -0.18 44.23 2.98
CA GLU A 413 -1.41 44.95 3.35
C GLU A 413 -2.53 44.66 2.34
N LEU A 414 -2.75 43.36 2.06
CA LEU A 414 -3.73 42.91 1.07
C LEU A 414 -5.12 42.78 1.69
N CYS A 415 -6.15 43.23 0.98
CA CYS A 415 -7.52 42.88 1.32
C CYS A 415 -7.78 41.38 1.03
N LYS A 416 -8.94 40.88 1.46
CA LYS A 416 -9.34 39.47 1.31
C LYS A 416 -9.17 38.94 -0.12
N ASP A 417 -9.75 39.64 -1.09
CA ASP A 417 -9.74 39.20 -2.49
C ASP A 417 -8.32 39.17 -3.07
N GLU A 418 -7.50 40.18 -2.76
CA GLU A 418 -6.09 40.23 -3.19
C GLU A 418 -5.25 39.15 -2.52
N SER A 419 -5.51 38.84 -1.25
CA SER A 419 -4.84 37.74 -0.53
C SER A 419 -5.17 36.39 -1.17
N ILE A 420 -6.45 36.14 -1.48
CA ILE A 420 -6.90 34.90 -2.14
C ILE A 420 -6.28 34.78 -3.54
N LYS A 421 -6.21 35.86 -4.34
CA LYS A 421 -5.53 35.85 -5.65
C LYS A 421 -4.07 35.43 -5.52
N LEU A 422 -3.34 36.07 -4.60
CA LEU A 422 -1.93 35.81 -4.43
C LEU A 422 -1.65 34.37 -3.97
N ILE A 423 -2.35 33.92 -2.92
CA ILE A 423 -2.22 32.57 -2.38
C ILE A 423 -2.62 31.54 -3.44
N GLY A 424 -3.73 31.78 -4.15
CA GLY A 424 -4.21 30.92 -5.22
C GLY A 424 -3.22 30.78 -6.38
N ALA A 425 -2.57 31.87 -6.80
CA ALA A 425 -1.57 31.85 -7.87
C ALA A 425 -0.31 31.07 -7.47
N ILE A 426 0.16 31.24 -6.23
CA ILE A 426 1.27 30.43 -5.67
C ILE A 426 0.88 28.95 -5.68
N LEU A 427 -0.29 28.61 -5.14
CA LEU A 427 -0.77 27.24 -5.09
C LEU A 427 -0.94 26.64 -6.49
N MET A 428 -1.51 27.38 -7.44
CA MET A 428 -1.71 26.91 -8.82
C MET A 428 -0.37 26.56 -9.48
N ARG A 429 0.61 27.49 -9.43
CA ARG A 429 1.94 27.27 -9.99
C ARG A 429 2.61 26.03 -9.37
N LEU A 430 2.58 25.91 -8.05
CA LEU A 430 3.12 24.74 -7.36
C LEU A 430 2.38 23.45 -7.74
N SER A 431 1.05 23.50 -7.81
CA SER A 431 0.19 22.35 -8.12
C SER A 431 0.49 21.76 -9.49
N VAL A 432 0.65 22.61 -10.51
CA VAL A 432 1.02 22.17 -11.87
C VAL A 432 2.43 21.58 -11.88
N HIS A 433 3.41 22.23 -11.25
CA HIS A 433 4.77 21.67 -11.18
C HIS A 433 4.82 20.34 -10.43
N ILE A 434 4.13 20.21 -9.29
CA ILE A 434 4.03 18.95 -8.54
C ILE A 434 3.40 17.87 -9.42
N MET A 435 2.33 18.19 -10.15
CA MET A 435 1.64 17.24 -11.03
C MET A 435 2.57 16.69 -12.12
N LEU A 436 3.38 17.56 -12.74
CA LEU A 436 4.28 17.22 -13.84
C LEU A 436 5.62 16.60 -13.41
N ASN A 437 6.06 16.84 -12.16
CA ASN A 437 7.41 16.47 -11.71
C ASN A 437 7.44 15.42 -10.59
N SER A 438 6.29 14.93 -10.11
CA SER A 438 6.25 13.91 -9.04
C SER A 438 6.37 12.50 -9.60
N GLN A 439 7.19 11.69 -8.94
CA GLN A 439 7.24 10.25 -9.12
C GLN A 439 5.98 9.61 -8.53
N ARG A 440 5.45 8.58 -9.20
CA ARG A 440 4.28 7.82 -8.73
C ARG A 440 4.68 6.35 -8.63
N ASP A 441 4.34 5.73 -7.51
CA ASP A 441 4.52 4.30 -7.31
C ASP A 441 3.20 3.67 -6.87
N GLU A 442 2.94 2.49 -7.41
CA GLU A 442 1.94 1.58 -6.86
C GLU A 442 2.63 0.59 -5.93
N LEU A 443 2.28 0.65 -4.65
CA LEU A 443 2.73 -0.28 -3.62
C LEU A 443 1.64 -1.33 -3.43
N GLN A 444 1.94 -2.58 -3.78
CA GLN A 444 1.04 -3.69 -3.50
C GLN A 444 1.50 -4.39 -2.22
N PHE A 445 0.72 -4.27 -1.15
CA PHE A 445 0.98 -5.05 0.06
C PHE A 445 0.32 -6.41 -0.12
N ILE A 446 1.08 -7.48 0.09
CA ILE A 446 0.54 -8.84 0.05
C ILE A 446 -0.54 -8.92 1.12
N SER A 447 -1.78 -8.80 0.68
CA SER A 447 -2.94 -9.12 1.48
C SER A 447 -2.75 -10.56 1.94
N ARG A 448 -2.57 -10.73 3.25
CA ARG A 448 -2.75 -12.04 3.88
C ARG A 448 -4.18 -12.59 3.70
N LYS A 449 -5.06 -11.96 2.91
CA LYS A 449 -6.26 -12.59 2.32
C LYS A 449 -5.87 -13.36 1.06
N PHE A 450 -5.19 -14.48 1.26
CA PHE A 450 -5.79 -15.69 0.73
C PHE A 450 -6.69 -16.18 1.86
N ASN A 451 -7.96 -16.45 1.56
CA ASN A 451 -8.96 -16.92 2.51
C ASN A 451 -8.35 -17.89 3.53
N SER A 452 -7.96 -17.36 4.69
CA SER A 452 -7.91 -18.14 5.92
C SER A 452 -9.37 -18.20 6.37
N SER A 453 -10.18 -18.97 5.66
CA SER A 453 -11.24 -19.68 6.36
C SER A 453 -10.55 -20.36 7.54
N ALA A 454 -11.12 -20.20 8.74
CA ALA A 454 -10.61 -20.80 9.94
C ALA A 454 -10.37 -22.29 9.63
N TYR A 455 -9.09 -22.69 9.57
CA TYR A 455 -8.71 -24.03 9.18
C TYR A 455 -9.27 -25.00 10.23
N PRO A 456 -10.18 -25.92 9.87
CA PRO A 456 -10.42 -27.08 10.70
C PRO A 456 -9.09 -27.83 10.79
N ALA A 457 -8.78 -28.38 11.97
CA ALA A 457 -7.59 -29.17 12.18
C ALA A 457 -7.47 -30.25 11.09
N TYR A 458 -6.31 -30.27 10.41
CA TYR A 458 -5.93 -31.29 9.43
C TYR A 458 -6.15 -32.69 10.02
N LYS A 459 -7.01 -33.49 9.37
CA LYS A 459 -7.10 -34.93 9.64
C LYS A 459 -6.18 -35.64 8.64
N PRO A 460 -5.15 -36.36 9.08
CA PRO A 460 -4.36 -37.19 8.19
C PRO A 460 -5.21 -38.37 7.73
N GLU A 461 -5.76 -38.31 6.53
CA GLU A 461 -6.46 -39.44 5.91
C GLU A 461 -5.69 -39.93 4.68
N ASN A 462 -5.31 -41.21 4.75
CA ASN A 462 -4.84 -42.10 3.69
C ASN A 462 -3.50 -41.77 3.00
N LEU A 463 -2.46 -42.49 3.45
CA LEU A 463 -1.18 -42.69 2.73
C LEU A 463 -1.36 -43.09 1.25
N SER A 464 -2.47 -43.73 0.89
CA SER A 464 -2.76 -44.17 -0.49
C SER A 464 -2.92 -43.04 -1.50
N ARG A 465 -3.20 -41.80 -1.06
CA ARG A 465 -3.36 -40.64 -1.96
C ARG A 465 -2.05 -39.95 -2.33
N MET A 466 -0.99 -40.15 -1.54
CA MET A 466 0.26 -39.42 -1.72
C MET A 466 0.87 -39.60 -3.12
N ASP A 467 0.84 -40.83 -3.63
CA ASP A 467 1.39 -41.21 -4.93
C ASP A 467 0.32 -41.34 -6.03
N ALA A 468 -0.96 -41.14 -5.69
CA ALA A 468 -2.08 -41.31 -6.61
C ALA A 468 -2.33 -40.04 -7.44
N ASN A 469 -2.83 -40.23 -8.65
CA ASN A 469 -3.45 -39.18 -9.43
C ASN A 469 -4.91 -39.00 -8.97
N VAL A 470 -5.35 -37.77 -8.70
CA VAL A 470 -6.71 -37.48 -8.22
C VAL A 470 -7.79 -37.99 -9.16
N PHE A 471 -7.53 -37.96 -10.48
CA PHE A 471 -8.51 -38.39 -11.48
C PHE A 471 -8.62 -39.91 -11.51
N GLU A 472 -7.49 -40.62 -11.50
CA GLU A 472 -7.48 -42.08 -11.41
C GLU A 472 -8.06 -42.57 -10.08
N TYR A 473 -7.75 -41.89 -8.97
CA TYR A 473 -8.20 -42.26 -7.63
C TYR A 473 -9.72 -42.17 -7.47
N TYR A 474 -10.35 -41.18 -8.09
CA TYR A 474 -11.80 -40.97 -8.04
C TYR A 474 -12.55 -41.51 -9.26
N ASP A 475 -11.87 -42.26 -10.13
CA ASP A 475 -12.42 -42.76 -11.40
C ASP A 475 -13.11 -41.65 -12.20
N ILE A 476 -12.36 -40.56 -12.39
CA ILE A 476 -12.76 -39.39 -13.17
C ILE A 476 -12.19 -39.57 -14.57
N ASN A 477 -13.09 -39.73 -15.55
CA ASN A 477 -12.74 -39.70 -16.95
C ASN A 477 -12.73 -38.24 -17.41
N ALA A 478 -11.53 -37.67 -17.52
CA ALA A 478 -11.34 -36.27 -17.90
C ALA A 478 -12.05 -35.89 -19.22
N HIS A 479 -12.24 -36.83 -20.16
CA HIS A 479 -12.94 -36.54 -21.42
C HIS A 479 -14.45 -36.44 -21.27
N SER A 480 -15.09 -37.22 -20.39
CA SER A 480 -16.54 -37.14 -20.18
C SER A 480 -16.89 -36.21 -19.01
N ASP A 481 -16.30 -36.44 -17.83
CA ASP A 481 -16.66 -35.70 -16.61
C ASP A 481 -16.35 -34.20 -16.72
N PHE A 482 -15.22 -33.81 -17.36
CA PHE A 482 -14.92 -32.38 -17.52
C PHE A 482 -15.79 -31.74 -18.59
N VAL A 483 -16.11 -32.48 -19.66
CA VAL A 483 -16.99 -31.98 -20.73
C VAL A 483 -18.41 -31.82 -20.21
N ASP A 484 -18.92 -32.78 -19.44
CA ASP A 484 -20.24 -32.71 -18.80
C ASP A 484 -20.28 -31.56 -17.79
N CYS A 485 -19.24 -31.42 -16.95
CA CYS A 485 -19.13 -30.29 -16.02
C CYS A 485 -19.07 -28.96 -16.77
N PHE A 486 -18.28 -28.88 -17.85
CA PHE A 486 -18.16 -27.71 -18.70
C PHE A 486 -19.51 -27.34 -19.33
N GLN A 487 -20.23 -28.29 -19.91
CA GLN A 487 -21.55 -28.07 -20.53
C GLN A 487 -22.57 -27.57 -19.50
N ASN A 488 -22.64 -28.20 -18.33
CA ASN A 488 -23.51 -27.75 -17.23
C ASN A 488 -23.20 -26.31 -16.79
N LEU A 489 -21.91 -25.97 -16.67
CA LEU A 489 -21.46 -24.61 -16.33
C LEU A 489 -21.75 -23.62 -17.46
N GLN A 490 -21.67 -24.07 -18.71
CA GLN A 490 -21.95 -23.25 -19.89
C GLN A 490 -23.46 -22.94 -20.00
N GLU A 491 -24.34 -23.90 -19.70
CA GLU A 491 -25.79 -23.67 -19.63
C GLU A 491 -26.16 -22.66 -18.54
N LEU A 492 -25.56 -22.78 -17.35
CA LEU A 492 -25.71 -21.80 -16.27
C LEU A 492 -25.20 -20.41 -16.71
N THR A 493 -24.10 -20.38 -17.46
CA THR A 493 -23.52 -19.15 -18.00
C THR A 493 -24.44 -18.50 -19.03
N GLN A 494 -25.02 -19.26 -19.95
CA GLN A 494 -25.95 -18.77 -20.98
C GLN A 494 -27.26 -18.24 -20.36
N ASN A 495 -27.76 -18.87 -19.30
CA ASN A 495 -28.91 -18.38 -18.53
C ASN A 495 -28.59 -17.08 -17.77
N SER A 496 -27.34 -16.92 -17.33
CA SER A 496 -26.85 -15.68 -16.70
C SER A 496 -26.70 -14.53 -17.71
N ILE A 497 -26.22 -14.81 -18.93
CA ILE A 497 -26.00 -13.81 -20.00
C ILE A 497 -27.32 -13.14 -20.44
N LYS A 498 -28.47 -13.81 -20.30
CA LYS A 498 -29.79 -13.21 -20.58
C LYS A 498 -30.25 -12.18 -19.53
N GLN A 499 -29.60 -12.09 -18.37
CA GLN A 499 -29.94 -11.16 -17.28
C GLN A 499 -28.86 -10.10 -17.01
N VAL A 500 -27.73 -10.16 -17.71
CA VAL A 500 -26.65 -9.18 -17.58
C VAL A 500 -26.89 -8.04 -18.58
N PRO A 501 -27.06 -6.78 -18.14
CA PRO A 501 -27.03 -5.65 -19.06
C PRO A 501 -25.72 -5.71 -19.86
N LYS A 502 -25.76 -5.34 -21.13
CA LYS A 502 -24.54 -5.03 -21.91
C LYS A 502 -23.82 -3.86 -21.24
N ASP A 503 -23.16 -4.11 -20.12
CA ASP A 503 -22.15 -3.21 -19.62
C ASP A 503 -20.98 -3.36 -20.59
N PRO A 504 -20.63 -2.34 -21.38
CA PRO A 504 -19.29 -2.32 -21.95
C PRO A 504 -18.34 -2.51 -20.78
N MET A 505 -17.38 -3.42 -20.95
CA MET A 505 -16.29 -3.58 -20.00
C MET A 505 -15.85 -2.17 -19.60
N PRO A 506 -15.91 -1.79 -18.32
CA PRO A 506 -15.28 -0.54 -18.00
C PRO A 506 -13.81 -0.81 -18.31
N ASN A 507 -13.25 -0.07 -19.26
CA ASN A 507 -12.01 0.63 -18.98
C ASN A 507 -12.25 1.35 -17.64
N THR A 508 -12.30 0.63 -16.51
CA THR A 508 -12.45 1.26 -15.21
C THR A 508 -11.20 2.10 -15.15
N PRO A 509 -11.33 3.43 -15.11
CA PRO A 509 -10.16 4.27 -14.89
C PRO A 509 -9.45 3.66 -13.67
N HIS A 510 -8.13 3.46 -13.75
CA HIS A 510 -7.33 3.15 -12.58
C HIS A 510 -7.48 4.34 -11.62
N TYR A 511 -8.56 4.31 -10.83
CA TYR A 511 -8.82 5.30 -9.81
C TYR A 511 -7.89 5.01 -8.67
N ASN A 512 -7.18 6.05 -8.23
CA ASN A 512 -6.45 5.94 -6.98
C ASN A 512 -7.42 5.60 -5.83
N PRO A 513 -6.91 5.00 -4.72
CA PRO A 513 -7.77 4.47 -3.66
C PRO A 513 -8.75 5.49 -3.06
N MET A 514 -8.31 6.74 -2.86
CA MET A 514 -9.14 7.81 -2.30
C MET A 514 -10.21 8.27 -3.28
N SER A 515 -9.84 8.56 -4.51
CA SER A 515 -10.76 8.95 -5.57
C SER A 515 -11.81 7.87 -5.81
N LYS A 516 -11.44 6.58 -5.75
CA LYS A 516 -12.39 5.45 -5.82
C LYS A 516 -13.39 5.46 -4.68
N PHE A 517 -12.92 5.66 -3.43
CA PHE A 517 -13.78 5.76 -2.25
C PHE A 517 -14.77 6.92 -2.39
N ILE A 518 -14.28 8.09 -2.76
CA ILE A 518 -15.11 9.28 -2.96
C ILE A 518 -16.14 9.04 -4.09
N CYS A 519 -15.74 8.48 -5.24
CA CYS A 519 -16.66 8.21 -6.34
C CYS A 519 -17.74 7.18 -5.98
N LYS A 520 -17.45 6.21 -5.10
CA LYS A 520 -18.46 5.30 -4.55
C LYS A 520 -19.46 6.03 -3.67
N LEU A 521 -19.00 6.92 -2.78
CA LEU A 521 -19.90 7.75 -1.96
C LEU A 521 -20.84 8.62 -2.82
N PHE A 522 -20.30 9.27 -3.86
CA PHE A 522 -21.12 10.03 -4.81
C PHE A 522 -22.14 9.13 -5.52
N GLY A 523 -21.69 7.98 -6.04
CA GLY A 523 -22.57 7.05 -6.74
C GLY A 523 -23.71 6.53 -5.88
N SER A 524 -23.45 6.21 -4.61
CA SER A 524 -24.48 5.80 -3.66
C SER A 524 -25.53 6.90 -3.45
N LEU A 525 -25.07 8.14 -3.24
CA LEU A 525 -25.99 9.25 -2.95
C LEU A 525 -26.80 9.70 -4.17
N ILE A 526 -26.20 9.74 -5.35
CA ILE A 526 -26.92 10.03 -6.61
C ILE A 526 -28.04 9.01 -6.84
N ASN A 527 -27.80 7.75 -6.49
CA ASN A 527 -28.77 6.67 -6.62
C ASN A 527 -29.71 6.53 -5.40
N ASN A 528 -29.68 7.47 -4.44
CA ASN A 528 -30.44 7.44 -3.19
C ASN A 528 -30.28 6.11 -2.40
N VAL A 529 -29.10 5.51 -2.45
CA VAL A 529 -28.76 4.33 -1.65
C VAL A 529 -28.39 4.78 -0.24
N GLU A 530 -29.13 4.29 0.76
CA GLU A 530 -28.84 4.54 2.17
C GLU A 530 -27.55 3.81 2.58
N ILE A 531 -26.60 4.53 3.19
CA ILE A 531 -25.31 3.99 3.62
C ILE A 531 -25.30 3.88 5.14
N ASN A 532 -25.55 2.68 5.66
CA ASN A 532 -25.63 2.43 7.10
C ASN A 532 -24.39 1.71 7.64
N LYS A 533 -23.75 0.88 6.81
CA LYS A 533 -22.55 0.11 7.14
C LYS A 533 -21.56 0.11 5.97
N LEU A 534 -20.31 -0.25 6.24
CA LEU A 534 -19.25 -0.24 5.21
C LEU A 534 -19.58 -1.16 4.03
N GLU A 535 -20.21 -2.30 4.28
CA GLU A 535 -20.57 -3.29 3.26
C GLU A 535 -21.44 -2.68 2.15
N ASP A 536 -22.26 -1.68 2.49
CA ASP A 536 -23.12 -0.97 1.53
C ASP A 536 -22.30 -0.22 0.47
N LEU A 537 -21.05 0.18 0.80
CA LEU A 537 -20.11 0.84 -0.13
C LEU A 537 -19.20 -0.15 -0.88
N MET A 538 -19.05 -1.37 -0.39
CA MET A 538 -18.13 -2.34 -0.97
C MET A 538 -18.59 -2.80 -2.34
N HIS A 539 -19.89 -3.04 -2.51
CA HIS A 539 -20.50 -3.56 -3.73
C HIS A 539 -20.86 -2.48 -4.77
N VAL A 540 -20.79 -1.20 -4.40
CA VAL A 540 -21.09 -0.08 -5.30
C VAL A 540 -19.96 0.10 -6.32
N LYS A 541 -20.30 0.13 -7.61
CA LYS A 541 -19.33 0.50 -8.67
C LYS A 541 -19.00 1.99 -8.55
N PRO A 542 -17.72 2.40 -8.69
CA PRO A 542 -17.37 3.81 -8.65
C PRO A 542 -17.98 4.54 -9.85
N THR A 543 -18.65 5.67 -9.59
CA THR A 543 -19.20 6.54 -10.62
C THR A 543 -18.10 7.36 -11.28
N THR A 544 -18.21 7.61 -12.59
CA THR A 544 -17.24 8.43 -13.33
C THR A 544 -17.33 9.91 -12.95
N SER A 545 -16.23 10.65 -13.09
CA SER A 545 -16.20 12.10 -12.83
C SER A 545 -17.16 12.86 -13.74
N GLU A 546 -17.28 12.43 -15.00
CA GLU A 546 -18.20 12.99 -16.00
C GLU A 546 -19.65 12.87 -15.55
N LEU A 547 -20.08 11.69 -15.10
CA LEU A 547 -21.46 11.48 -14.64
C LEU A 547 -21.76 12.28 -13.36
N ILE A 548 -20.77 12.42 -12.46
CA ILE A 548 -20.89 13.26 -11.27
C ILE A 548 -21.08 14.72 -11.68
N GLU A 549 -20.29 15.21 -12.64
CA GLU A 549 -20.41 16.59 -13.13
C GLU A 549 -21.76 16.83 -13.81
N GLU A 550 -22.22 15.91 -14.65
CA GLU A 550 -23.54 15.98 -15.30
C GLU A 550 -24.69 16.11 -14.29
N HIS A 551 -24.61 15.39 -13.16
CA HIS A 551 -25.60 15.50 -12.08
C HIS A 551 -25.49 16.80 -11.27
N LEU A 552 -24.28 17.33 -11.11
CA LEU A 552 -24.04 18.52 -10.29
C LEU A 552 -24.32 19.82 -11.04
N MET A 553 -24.02 19.89 -12.33
CA MET A 553 -24.16 21.08 -13.17
C MET A 553 -25.56 21.74 -13.13
N PRO A 554 -26.68 21.00 -13.20
CA PRO A 554 -28.02 21.60 -13.15
C PRO A 554 -28.46 22.02 -11.73
N LEU A 555 -27.73 21.65 -10.68
CA LEU A 555 -28.14 21.92 -9.30
C LEU A 555 -27.80 23.35 -8.86
N SER A 556 -28.70 23.96 -8.08
CA SER A 556 -28.41 25.23 -7.42
C SER A 556 -27.28 25.07 -6.40
N SER A 557 -26.59 26.16 -6.05
CA SER A 557 -25.51 26.12 -5.04
C SER A 557 -26.00 25.51 -3.72
N SER A 558 -27.23 25.80 -3.29
CA SER A 558 -27.82 25.21 -2.08
C SER A 558 -27.98 23.69 -2.18
N LYS A 559 -28.53 23.18 -3.30
CA LYS A 559 -28.71 21.73 -3.52
C LYS A 559 -27.38 20.99 -3.61
N ARG A 560 -26.38 21.58 -4.30
CA ARG A 560 -25.02 21.02 -4.34
C ARG A 560 -24.39 20.95 -2.95
N CYS A 561 -24.51 22.02 -2.17
CA CYS A 561 -24.01 22.04 -0.80
C CYS A 561 -24.67 20.99 0.11
N HIS A 562 -25.98 20.73 -0.05
CA HIS A 562 -26.66 19.68 0.70
C HIS A 562 -26.09 18.29 0.37
N LEU A 563 -26.00 17.94 -0.92
CA LEU A 563 -25.42 16.67 -1.36
C LEU A 563 -23.98 16.50 -0.84
N LEU A 564 -23.21 17.59 -0.83
CA LEU A 564 -21.85 17.61 -0.29
C LEU A 564 -21.79 17.36 1.21
N SER A 565 -22.74 17.90 1.98
CA SER A 565 -22.86 17.63 3.41
C SER A 565 -23.02 16.12 3.69
N ASP A 566 -23.85 15.43 2.91
CA ASP A 566 -24.07 13.99 3.05
C ASP A 566 -22.80 13.18 2.73
N ILE A 567 -22.03 13.62 1.72
CA ILE A 567 -20.74 13.03 1.37
C ILE A 567 -19.74 13.20 2.52
N PHE A 568 -19.66 14.38 3.11
CA PHE A 568 -18.72 14.67 4.20
C PHE A 568 -19.05 13.87 5.45
N ASN A 569 -20.33 13.76 5.80
CA ASN A 569 -20.78 12.94 6.91
C ASN A 569 -20.36 11.47 6.73
N ASN A 570 -20.61 10.89 5.55
CA ASN A 570 -20.24 9.51 5.26
C ASN A 570 -18.72 9.31 5.13
N TYR A 571 -18.00 10.30 4.61
CA TYR A 571 -16.54 10.29 4.56
C TYR A 571 -15.94 10.09 5.96
N HIS A 572 -16.31 10.94 6.93
CA HIS A 572 -15.76 10.85 8.28
C HIS A 572 -16.08 9.52 8.97
N LYS A 573 -17.30 9.01 8.76
CA LYS A 573 -17.77 7.73 9.33
C LYS A 573 -17.00 6.53 8.78
N PHE A 574 -16.83 6.44 7.45
CA PHE A 574 -16.40 5.19 6.81
C PHE A 574 -14.95 5.18 6.31
N VAL A 575 -14.25 6.32 6.25
CA VAL A 575 -12.89 6.39 5.68
C VAL A 575 -11.90 5.44 6.36
N PHE A 576 -11.96 5.33 7.69
CA PHE A 576 -11.07 4.44 8.42
C PHE A 576 -11.40 2.97 8.16
N ASP A 577 -12.67 2.60 8.30
CA ASP A 577 -13.12 1.21 8.10
C ASP A 577 -12.86 0.77 6.65
N TYR A 578 -13.05 1.66 5.68
CA TYR A 578 -12.75 1.42 4.27
C TYR A 578 -11.29 1.03 4.06
N PHE A 579 -10.34 1.84 4.55
CA PHE A 579 -8.91 1.55 4.33
C PHE A 579 -8.36 0.45 5.25
N SER A 580 -8.96 0.22 6.42
CA SER A 580 -8.53 -0.84 7.34
C SER A 580 -9.08 -2.22 6.97
N LEU A 581 -10.37 -2.36 6.63
CA LEU A 581 -11.02 -3.66 6.35
C LEU A 581 -10.81 -4.15 4.92
N CYS A 582 -10.71 -3.25 3.94
CA CYS A 582 -10.41 -3.67 2.57
C CYS A 582 -9.04 -4.34 2.49
N GLY A 583 -8.13 -4.04 3.42
CA GLY A 583 -6.72 -4.40 3.30
C GLY A 583 -6.15 -3.65 2.11
N ALA A 584 -5.18 -2.79 2.36
CA ALA A 584 -4.46 -2.06 1.33
C ALA A 584 -3.65 -3.03 0.44
N THR A 585 -4.33 -3.85 -0.36
CA THR A 585 -3.72 -4.64 -1.43
C THR A 585 -3.00 -3.73 -2.41
N ARG A 586 -3.47 -2.49 -2.53
CA ARG A 586 -2.93 -1.43 -3.36
C ARG A 586 -2.88 -0.12 -2.57
N GLN A 587 -1.73 0.52 -2.62
CA GLN A 587 -1.46 1.87 -2.14
C GLN A 587 -0.77 2.63 -3.28
N GLU A 588 -1.05 3.92 -3.40
CA GLU A 588 -0.34 4.77 -4.35
C GLU A 588 0.45 5.83 -3.58
N LYS A 589 1.74 5.97 -3.91
CA LYS A 589 2.65 6.94 -3.32
C LYS A 589 3.06 7.95 -4.38
N TRP A 590 2.91 9.23 -4.08
CA TRP A 590 3.49 10.30 -4.89
C TRP A 590 4.69 10.88 -4.16
N SER A 591 5.79 11.11 -4.88
CA SER A 591 7.05 11.59 -4.31
C SER A 591 7.64 12.70 -5.15
N LEU A 592 7.95 13.82 -4.51
CA LEU A 592 8.65 14.93 -5.13
C LEU A 592 10.16 14.76 -4.90
N CYS A 593 10.89 14.41 -5.95
CA CYS A 593 12.31 14.09 -5.91
C CYS A 593 13.11 15.11 -6.74
N PRO A 594 13.90 15.99 -6.11
CA PRO A 594 14.67 17.03 -6.80
C PRO A 594 15.58 16.56 -7.93
N LYS A 595 16.23 15.39 -7.80
CA LYS A 595 17.14 14.84 -8.81
C LYS A 595 16.42 13.89 -9.76
N LEU A 596 15.62 12.96 -9.24
CA LEU A 596 14.98 11.93 -10.07
C LEU A 596 14.01 12.51 -11.10
N ARG A 597 13.41 13.69 -10.86
CA ARG A 597 12.56 14.38 -11.86
C ARG A 597 13.30 14.76 -13.16
N HIS A 598 14.64 14.74 -13.16
CA HIS A 598 15.44 15.05 -14.35
C HIS A 598 15.69 13.81 -15.23
N LEU A 599 15.39 12.60 -14.74
CA LEU A 599 15.44 11.39 -15.56
C LEU A 599 14.27 11.41 -16.53
N GLN A 600 14.52 11.06 -17.80
CA GLN A 600 13.45 11.01 -18.79
C GLN A 600 12.73 9.66 -18.76
N HIS A 601 11.48 9.66 -19.24
CA HIS A 601 10.73 8.42 -19.41
C HIS A 601 11.30 7.59 -20.56
N SER A 602 11.52 6.30 -20.32
CA SER A 602 11.63 5.30 -21.39
C SER A 602 10.87 4.04 -21.00
N CYS A 603 10.16 3.44 -21.96
CA CYS A 603 9.57 2.11 -21.77
C CYS A 603 10.64 1.00 -21.80
N VAL A 604 11.87 1.31 -22.25
CA VAL A 604 13.05 0.45 -22.13
C VAL A 604 14.10 1.24 -21.37
N PRO A 605 13.96 1.33 -20.03
CA PRO A 605 14.84 2.19 -19.24
C PRO A 605 16.23 1.58 -19.14
N ASN A 606 17.25 2.44 -19.16
CA ASN A 606 18.62 2.05 -18.88
C ASN A 606 19.01 2.22 -17.40
N VAL A 607 18.10 2.75 -16.58
CA VAL A 607 18.20 2.86 -15.13
C VAL A 607 17.01 2.17 -14.46
N GLU A 608 17.30 1.26 -13.53
CA GLU A 608 16.33 0.63 -12.64
C GLU A 608 16.10 1.52 -11.41
N LEU A 609 14.84 1.91 -11.18
CA LEU A 609 14.44 2.68 -9.99
C LEU A 609 13.77 1.77 -8.96
N ARG A 610 14.21 1.84 -7.70
CA ARG A 610 13.62 1.11 -6.57
C ARG A 610 13.27 2.07 -5.44
N SER A 611 12.05 1.97 -4.91
CA SER A 611 11.71 2.56 -3.60
C SER A 611 12.17 1.63 -2.49
N LEU A 612 12.89 2.18 -1.52
CA LEU A 612 13.36 1.47 -0.33
C LEU A 612 12.28 1.46 0.76
N SER A 613 12.41 0.56 1.74
CA SER A 613 11.43 0.46 2.84
C SER A 613 11.48 1.66 3.80
N ASP A 614 12.60 2.38 3.86
CA ASP A 614 12.75 3.65 4.58
C ASP A 614 12.22 4.87 3.80
N GLY A 615 11.59 4.65 2.65
CA GLY A 615 10.94 5.66 1.83
C GLY A 615 11.84 6.38 0.82
N LYS A 616 13.16 6.13 0.81
CA LYS A 616 14.10 6.66 -0.19
C LYS A 616 13.95 5.98 -1.56
N TYR A 617 14.53 6.59 -2.58
CA TYR A 617 14.70 5.98 -3.89
C TYR A 617 16.17 5.69 -4.19
N LEU A 618 16.36 4.58 -4.89
CA LEU A 618 17.63 4.11 -5.39
C LEU A 618 17.51 3.89 -6.90
N ALA A 619 18.37 4.56 -7.66
CA ALA A 619 18.51 4.37 -9.09
C ALA A 619 19.82 3.63 -9.37
N LYS A 620 19.75 2.50 -10.08
CA LYS A 620 20.90 1.67 -10.48
C LYS A 620 20.94 1.52 -12.00
N ALA A 621 22.14 1.43 -12.57
CA ALA A 621 22.29 1.17 -13.99
C ALA A 621 21.77 -0.24 -14.32
N ALA A 622 20.80 -0.34 -15.23
CA ALA A 622 20.25 -1.63 -15.66
C ALA A 622 21.18 -2.36 -16.65
N MET A 623 22.12 -1.63 -17.24
CA MET A 623 23.12 -2.08 -18.20
C MET A 623 24.39 -1.23 -18.08
N ASP A 624 25.44 -1.58 -18.81
CA ASP A 624 26.63 -0.72 -18.89
C ASP A 624 26.29 0.56 -19.66
N LEU A 625 26.63 1.72 -19.10
CA LEU A 625 26.33 3.04 -19.65
C LEU A 625 27.63 3.75 -19.99
N ALA A 626 27.77 4.23 -21.21
CA ALA A 626 28.90 5.06 -21.61
C ALA A 626 28.74 6.50 -21.11
N THR A 627 29.85 7.19 -20.94
CA THR A 627 29.89 8.64 -20.68
C THR A 627 29.06 9.41 -21.71
N GLY A 628 28.25 10.35 -21.26
CA GLY A 628 27.34 11.14 -22.09
C GLY A 628 25.99 10.48 -22.39
N THR A 629 25.78 9.23 -21.98
CA THR A 629 24.49 8.54 -22.14
C THR A 629 23.41 9.21 -21.29
N GLU A 630 22.22 9.43 -21.86
CA GLU A 630 21.06 9.92 -21.13
C GLU A 630 20.47 8.82 -20.24
N LEU A 631 20.24 9.17 -18.97
CA LEU A 631 19.68 8.30 -17.97
C LEU A 631 18.15 8.34 -18.03
N THR A 632 17.54 7.18 -18.26
CA THR A 632 16.11 7.02 -18.48
C THR A 632 15.52 5.99 -17.53
N VAL A 633 14.32 6.27 -17.03
CA VAL A 633 13.56 5.40 -16.13
C VAL A 633 12.17 5.14 -16.68
N CYS A 634 11.59 3.99 -16.32
CA CYS A 634 10.19 3.72 -16.62
C CYS A 634 9.34 4.18 -15.43
N PHE A 635 8.76 5.38 -15.52
CA PHE A 635 7.75 5.84 -14.57
C PHE A 635 6.57 4.84 -14.53
N ASN A 636 6.09 4.45 -13.35
CA ASN A 636 5.02 3.44 -13.19
C ASN A 636 5.33 2.06 -13.82
N SER A 637 6.59 1.60 -13.75
CA SER A 637 7.10 0.41 -14.46
C SER A 637 6.27 -0.87 -14.32
N VAL A 638 5.61 -1.09 -13.18
CA VAL A 638 4.89 -2.35 -12.92
C VAL A 638 3.55 -2.45 -13.67
N GLU A 639 2.84 -1.33 -13.87
CA GLU A 639 1.62 -1.32 -14.68
C GLU A 639 1.96 -1.05 -16.14
N ILE A 640 2.82 -0.09 -16.46
CA ILE A 640 3.08 0.33 -17.84
C ILE A 640 3.66 -0.81 -18.69
N LEU A 641 4.60 -1.61 -18.17
CA LEU A 641 5.16 -2.74 -18.91
C LEU A 641 4.22 -3.95 -19.02
N LYS A 642 3.00 -3.88 -18.49
CA LYS A 642 1.96 -4.91 -18.67
C LYS A 642 0.91 -4.51 -19.71
N GLN A 643 0.95 -3.26 -20.16
CA GLN A 643 -0.12 -2.61 -20.92
C GLN A 643 0.32 -2.50 -22.38
N ASN A 644 -0.63 -2.61 -23.31
CA ASN A 644 -0.33 -2.42 -24.73
C ASN A 644 0.05 -0.95 -25.02
N ARG A 645 0.65 -0.67 -26.18
CA ARG A 645 1.08 0.68 -26.57
C ARG A 645 0.04 1.78 -26.32
N LYS A 646 -1.22 1.53 -26.66
CA LYS A 646 -2.30 2.50 -26.52
C LYS A 646 -2.58 2.77 -25.05
N GLU A 647 -2.73 1.72 -24.24
CA GLU A 647 -2.91 1.83 -22.79
C GLU A 647 -1.73 2.52 -22.10
N ARG A 648 -0.48 2.20 -22.50
CA ARG A 648 0.72 2.90 -22.01
C ARG A 648 0.67 4.39 -22.32
N HIS A 649 0.34 4.75 -23.56
CA HIS A 649 0.19 6.15 -23.96
C HIS A 649 -0.91 6.86 -23.17
N ASP A 650 -2.06 6.22 -22.98
CA ASP A 650 -3.17 6.77 -22.20
C ASP A 650 -2.78 7.01 -20.73
N ILE A 651 -2.02 6.07 -20.11
CA ILE A 651 -1.52 6.19 -18.73
C ILE A 651 -0.45 7.29 -18.61
N LEU A 652 0.48 7.36 -19.55
CA LEU A 652 1.55 8.36 -19.58
C LEU A 652 0.99 9.76 -19.83
N GLN A 653 0.03 9.89 -20.75
CA GLN A 653 -0.62 11.17 -21.05
C GLN A 653 -1.41 11.70 -19.85
N LYS A 654 -2.10 10.83 -19.10
CA LYS A 654 -2.73 11.19 -17.80
C LYS A 654 -1.73 11.69 -16.76
N SER A 655 -0.45 11.41 -16.95
CA SER A 655 0.66 11.84 -16.10
C SER A 655 1.47 12.98 -16.73
N GLY A 656 1.00 13.56 -17.85
CA GLY A 656 1.67 14.66 -18.57
C GLY A 656 2.91 14.24 -19.36
N ILE A 657 3.10 12.93 -19.58
CA ILE A 657 4.25 12.38 -20.32
C ILE A 657 3.80 12.00 -21.73
N ILE A 658 4.52 12.51 -22.72
CA ILE A 658 4.38 12.09 -24.12
C ILE A 658 5.59 11.23 -24.44
N CYS A 659 5.38 9.92 -24.64
CA CYS A 659 6.47 8.98 -24.86
C CYS A 659 6.78 8.78 -26.34
N SER A 660 8.05 8.94 -26.68
CA SER A 660 8.62 8.68 -28.00
C SER A 660 9.85 7.77 -27.96
N CYS A 661 9.97 6.92 -26.93
CA CYS A 661 11.11 6.01 -26.77
C CYS A 661 11.16 4.94 -27.86
N ASP A 662 12.29 4.25 -27.99
CA ASP A 662 12.52 3.21 -29.03
C ASP A 662 11.41 2.16 -29.07
N LEU A 663 10.96 1.64 -27.93
CA LEU A 663 9.87 0.67 -27.90
C LEU A 663 8.54 1.27 -28.39
N CYS A 664 8.24 2.51 -28.00
CA CYS A 664 7.05 3.21 -28.47
C CYS A 664 7.19 3.74 -29.90
N SER A 665 8.36 3.66 -30.53
CA SER A 665 8.55 3.98 -31.94
C SER A 665 8.44 2.74 -32.84
N LEU A 666 8.55 1.52 -32.27
CA LEU A 666 8.39 0.28 -33.01
C LEU A 666 6.98 0.10 -33.62
N PRO A 667 6.85 -0.64 -34.73
CA PRO A 667 5.58 -1.12 -35.25
C PRO A 667 4.85 -1.98 -34.21
N ALA A 668 3.54 -1.74 -34.04
CA ALA A 668 2.78 -2.25 -32.91
C ALA A 668 2.73 -3.81 -32.83
N TYR A 669 2.89 -4.53 -33.94
CA TYR A 669 2.87 -6.00 -33.97
C TYR A 669 4.14 -6.68 -33.43
N ILE A 670 5.22 -5.92 -33.16
CA ILE A 670 6.53 -6.43 -32.72
C ILE A 670 6.67 -6.42 -31.17
N GLU A 671 5.69 -5.90 -30.42
CA GLU A 671 5.80 -5.77 -28.96
C GLU A 671 5.84 -7.15 -28.23
N PRO A 672 6.81 -7.38 -27.31
CA PRO A 672 6.94 -8.63 -26.57
C PRO A 672 5.76 -8.93 -25.60
N ASP A 673 4.95 -7.94 -25.25
CA ASP A 673 3.76 -8.07 -24.38
C ASP A 673 2.57 -8.79 -25.05
N ASN A 674 2.63 -8.99 -26.37
CA ASN A 674 1.58 -9.71 -27.10
C ASN A 674 1.37 -11.13 -26.54
N MET A 675 2.40 -11.79 -25.99
CA MET A 675 2.25 -13.15 -25.46
C MET A 675 1.56 -13.22 -24.09
N ARG A 676 1.63 -12.19 -23.24
CA ARG A 676 1.00 -12.20 -21.89
C ARG A 676 -0.50 -11.96 -21.93
N SER A 677 -0.97 -11.28 -22.98
CA SER A 677 -2.38 -11.04 -23.27
C SER A 677 -2.95 -12.05 -24.28
N GLY A 678 -2.18 -13.06 -24.67
CA GLY A 678 -2.57 -14.02 -25.68
C GLY A 678 -3.68 -14.96 -25.19
N ILE A 679 -4.80 -14.99 -25.91
CA ILE A 679 -5.82 -16.03 -25.80
C ILE A 679 -5.74 -16.98 -26.99
N LEU A 680 -6.09 -18.24 -26.80
CA LEU A 680 -6.18 -19.21 -27.88
C LEU A 680 -7.55 -19.07 -28.55
N CYS A 681 -7.55 -18.94 -29.87
CA CYS A 681 -8.77 -18.75 -30.64
C CYS A 681 -9.71 -19.95 -30.46
N THR A 682 -10.95 -19.69 -30.04
CA THR A 682 -11.96 -20.75 -29.83
C THR A 682 -12.54 -21.34 -31.12
N PHE A 683 -12.30 -20.71 -32.27
CA PHE A 683 -12.88 -21.09 -33.57
C PHE A 683 -11.86 -21.65 -34.57
N CYS A 684 -10.57 -21.60 -34.25
CA CYS A 684 -9.49 -22.14 -35.10
C CYS A 684 -8.75 -23.24 -34.36
N ASP A 685 -7.91 -24.00 -35.05
CA ASP A 685 -7.03 -24.98 -34.39
C ASP A 685 -6.23 -24.33 -33.25
N GLN A 686 -6.02 -25.09 -32.18
CA GLN A 686 -5.67 -24.66 -30.81
C GLN A 686 -4.35 -23.87 -30.65
N ASP A 687 -3.63 -23.60 -31.73
CA ASP A 687 -2.32 -22.94 -31.72
C ASP A 687 -2.38 -21.46 -32.16
N ASN A 688 -3.53 -20.96 -32.61
CA ASN A 688 -3.67 -19.56 -33.01
C ASN A 688 -3.88 -18.65 -31.80
N ILE A 689 -2.82 -17.94 -31.41
CA ILE A 689 -2.87 -16.92 -30.36
C ILE A 689 -3.45 -15.61 -30.91
N ILE A 690 -4.59 -15.18 -30.37
CA ILE A 690 -5.15 -13.84 -30.58
C ILE A 690 -4.66 -12.94 -29.45
N THR A 691 -4.26 -11.73 -29.81
CA THR A 691 -3.83 -10.70 -28.84
C THR A 691 -4.62 -9.42 -29.08
N GLN A 692 -4.53 -8.47 -28.15
CA GLN A 692 -5.24 -7.17 -28.25
C GLN A 692 -4.87 -6.37 -29.51
N LEU A 693 -3.66 -6.56 -30.03
CA LEU A 693 -3.09 -5.77 -31.12
C LEU A 693 -3.68 -6.03 -32.51
N PRO A 694 -3.68 -7.28 -33.03
CA PRO A 694 -4.48 -7.60 -34.19
C PRO A 694 -5.98 -7.44 -33.88
N GLY A 695 -6.36 -7.51 -32.59
CA GLY A 695 -7.73 -7.35 -32.10
C GLY A 695 -8.68 -8.45 -32.57
N LYS A 696 -8.23 -9.30 -33.50
CA LYS A 696 -8.96 -10.35 -34.18
C LYS A 696 -8.04 -11.50 -34.51
N CYS A 697 -8.61 -12.70 -34.61
CA CYS A 697 -7.90 -13.86 -35.13
C CYS A 697 -7.46 -13.61 -36.59
N ILE A 698 -6.23 -13.98 -36.92
CA ILE A 698 -5.68 -13.83 -38.28
C ILE A 698 -6.40 -14.75 -39.27
N GLN A 699 -6.92 -15.89 -38.81
CA GLN A 699 -7.57 -16.90 -39.66
C GLN A 699 -9.09 -16.72 -39.74
N CYS A 700 -9.80 -16.68 -38.60
CA CYS A 700 -11.27 -16.60 -38.58
C CYS A 700 -11.83 -15.19 -38.31
N HIS A 701 -10.96 -14.19 -38.09
CA HIS A 701 -11.35 -12.81 -37.78
C HIS A 701 -12.21 -12.64 -36.52
N ALA A 702 -12.32 -13.65 -35.66
CA ALA A 702 -13.03 -13.54 -34.40
C ALA A 702 -12.39 -12.51 -33.47
N ASP A 703 -13.22 -11.70 -32.81
CA ASP A 703 -12.78 -10.55 -32.01
C ASP A 703 -12.17 -10.97 -30.66
N TYR A 704 -11.01 -10.39 -30.33
CA TYR A 704 -10.28 -10.65 -29.10
C TYR A 704 -11.10 -10.29 -27.85
N ASN A 705 -11.75 -9.11 -27.84
CA ASN A 705 -12.46 -8.63 -26.66
C ASN A 705 -13.71 -9.46 -26.41
N GLU A 706 -14.42 -9.84 -27.47
CA GLU A 706 -15.59 -10.71 -27.37
C GLU A 706 -15.23 -12.08 -26.79
N GLN A 707 -14.17 -12.71 -27.30
CA GLN A 707 -13.71 -14.00 -26.78
C GLN A 707 -13.21 -13.90 -25.34
N LEU A 708 -12.38 -12.91 -25.02
CA LEU A 708 -11.86 -12.71 -23.67
C LEU A 708 -13.00 -12.47 -22.66
N GLN A 709 -14.03 -11.71 -23.05
CA GLN A 709 -15.22 -11.49 -22.22
C GLN A 709 -15.95 -12.80 -21.94
N GLN A 710 -16.24 -13.60 -22.97
CA GLN A 710 -16.88 -14.90 -22.80
C GLN A 710 -16.08 -15.80 -21.87
N MET A 711 -14.75 -15.82 -22.01
CA MET A 711 -13.86 -16.60 -21.16
C MET A 711 -13.87 -16.14 -19.71
N LYS A 712 -13.83 -14.82 -19.46
CA LYS A 712 -13.88 -14.27 -18.10
C LYS A 712 -15.22 -14.53 -17.42
N ILE A 713 -16.33 -14.44 -18.15
CA ILE A 713 -17.66 -14.76 -17.61
C ILE A 713 -17.69 -16.23 -17.17
N PHE A 714 -17.21 -17.14 -18.02
CA PHE A 714 -17.16 -18.56 -17.70
C PHE A 714 -16.29 -18.82 -16.44
N ILE A 715 -15.08 -18.27 -16.39
CA ILE A 715 -14.20 -18.38 -15.20
C ILE A 715 -14.90 -17.90 -13.94
N SER A 716 -15.57 -16.74 -13.99
CA SER A 716 -16.26 -16.16 -12.83
C SER A 716 -17.35 -17.10 -12.30
N GLN A 717 -18.06 -17.78 -13.20
CA GLN A 717 -19.08 -18.77 -12.82
C GLN A 717 -18.47 -20.04 -12.21
N VAL A 718 -17.38 -20.54 -12.80
CA VAL A 718 -16.65 -21.71 -12.27
C VAL A 718 -16.17 -21.42 -10.84
N LEU A 719 -15.52 -20.27 -10.62
CA LEU A 719 -15.03 -19.86 -9.29
C LEU A 719 -16.17 -19.73 -8.28
N ARG A 720 -17.31 -19.16 -8.67
CA ARG A 720 -18.50 -19.08 -7.82
C ARG A 720 -19.02 -20.46 -7.43
N GLN A 721 -19.05 -21.40 -8.38
CA GLN A 721 -19.47 -22.78 -8.10
C GLN A 721 -18.50 -23.49 -7.17
N MET A 722 -17.20 -23.21 -7.27
CA MET A 722 -16.20 -23.74 -6.34
C MET A 722 -16.48 -23.27 -4.92
N GLU A 723 -16.71 -21.97 -4.72
CA GLU A 723 -17.04 -21.41 -3.40
C GLU A 723 -18.32 -22.02 -2.80
N VAL A 724 -19.37 -22.17 -3.61
CA VAL A 724 -20.63 -22.77 -3.17
C VAL A 724 -20.43 -24.23 -2.78
N LYS A 725 -19.77 -25.02 -3.64
CA LYS A 725 -19.56 -26.45 -3.41
C LYS A 725 -18.61 -26.74 -2.26
N GLU A 726 -17.62 -25.91 -2.00
CA GLU A 726 -16.73 -26.05 -0.84
C GLU A 726 -17.44 -25.86 0.50
N LEU A 727 -18.53 -25.08 0.52
CA LEU A 727 -19.33 -24.81 1.72
C LEU A 727 -20.51 -25.78 1.89
N ASP A 728 -20.92 -26.47 0.82
CA ASP A 728 -22.03 -27.41 0.85
C ASP A 728 -21.59 -28.77 1.44
N PRO A 729 -22.15 -29.21 2.59
CA PRO A 729 -21.81 -30.48 3.22
C PRO A 729 -22.16 -31.72 2.38
N ASN A 730 -22.99 -31.59 1.33
CA ASN A 730 -23.35 -32.69 0.44
C ASN A 730 -22.37 -32.88 -0.73
N THR A 731 -21.46 -31.92 -0.95
CA THR A 731 -20.48 -32.00 -2.04
C THR A 731 -19.44 -33.08 -1.74
N THR A 732 -19.21 -33.98 -2.69
CA THR A 732 -18.15 -34.99 -2.57
C THR A 732 -16.79 -34.43 -3.01
N GLN A 733 -15.70 -35.05 -2.54
CA GLN A 733 -14.35 -34.69 -3.02
C GLN A 733 -14.16 -35.00 -4.52
N ARG A 734 -14.89 -35.98 -5.06
CA ARG A 734 -14.95 -36.25 -6.50
C ARG A 734 -15.54 -35.05 -7.26
N ASP A 735 -16.62 -34.47 -6.76
CA ASP A 735 -17.25 -33.29 -7.39
C ASP A 735 -16.32 -32.08 -7.42
N LEU A 736 -15.59 -31.85 -6.33
CA LEU A 736 -14.58 -30.78 -6.27
C LEU A 736 -13.41 -31.07 -7.22
N ALA A 737 -12.93 -32.31 -7.29
CA ALA A 737 -11.86 -32.70 -8.20
C ALA A 737 -12.25 -32.48 -9.68
N ILE A 738 -13.48 -32.81 -10.05
CA ILE A 738 -14.03 -32.54 -11.39
C ILE A 738 -14.08 -31.04 -11.66
N LEU A 739 -14.54 -30.24 -10.71
CA LEU A 739 -14.69 -28.79 -10.88
C LEU A 739 -13.34 -28.07 -11.00
N TYR A 740 -12.39 -28.39 -10.11
CA TYR A 740 -11.03 -27.87 -10.17
C TYR A 740 -10.27 -28.36 -11.42
N GLY A 741 -10.47 -29.61 -11.83
CA GLY A 741 -9.91 -30.17 -13.07
C GLY A 741 -10.47 -29.51 -14.32
N THR A 742 -11.78 -29.24 -14.35
CA THR A 742 -12.46 -28.50 -15.43
C THR A 742 -11.93 -27.08 -15.51
N TYR A 743 -11.76 -26.39 -14.37
CA TYR A 743 -11.17 -25.06 -14.33
C TYR A 743 -9.75 -25.04 -14.90
N ASN A 744 -8.89 -25.95 -14.44
CA ASN A 744 -7.49 -26.05 -14.88
C ASN A 744 -7.39 -26.41 -16.38
N SER A 745 -8.27 -27.27 -16.88
CA SER A 745 -8.33 -27.63 -18.30
C SER A 745 -8.77 -26.44 -19.14
N TYR A 746 -9.83 -25.74 -18.72
CA TYR A 746 -10.35 -24.55 -19.40
C TYR A 746 -9.29 -23.47 -19.56
N ILE A 747 -8.61 -23.09 -18.48
CA ILE A 747 -7.59 -22.04 -18.55
C ILE A 747 -6.38 -22.46 -19.41
N THR A 748 -6.07 -23.75 -19.46
CA THR A 748 -4.96 -24.29 -20.27
C THR A 748 -5.29 -24.28 -21.75
N MET A 749 -6.55 -24.54 -22.10
CA MET A 749 -7.04 -24.57 -23.49
C MET A 749 -7.31 -23.19 -24.09
N HIS A 750 -7.56 -22.17 -23.26
CA HIS A 750 -8.01 -20.86 -23.76
C HIS A 750 -7.01 -19.74 -23.56
N PHE A 751 -5.98 -19.93 -22.76
CA PHE A 751 -4.98 -18.91 -22.50
C PHE A 751 -3.57 -19.41 -22.81
N SER A 752 -2.77 -18.51 -23.37
CA SER A 752 -1.34 -18.75 -23.60
C SER A 752 -0.61 -19.12 -22.30
N GLU A 753 0.53 -19.81 -22.43
CA GLU A 753 1.28 -20.38 -21.30
C GLU A 753 1.66 -19.36 -20.21
N TYR A 754 1.82 -18.09 -20.59
CA TYR A 754 2.27 -17.00 -19.72
C TYR A 754 1.15 -16.06 -19.29
N HIS A 755 -0.09 -16.36 -19.65
CA HIS A 755 -1.24 -15.52 -19.28
C HIS A 755 -1.52 -15.64 -17.77
N GLU A 756 -1.77 -14.51 -17.10
CA GLU A 756 -1.94 -14.43 -15.64
C GLU A 756 -3.04 -15.38 -15.12
N LEU A 757 -4.20 -15.42 -15.78
CA LEU A 757 -5.30 -16.30 -15.39
C LEU A 757 -4.94 -17.80 -15.45
N ARG A 758 -4.10 -18.21 -16.40
CA ARG A 758 -3.62 -19.59 -16.49
C ARG A 758 -2.71 -19.92 -15.33
N LEU A 759 -1.73 -19.06 -15.06
CA LEU A 759 -0.80 -19.24 -13.94
C LEU A 759 -1.53 -19.31 -12.59
N ILE A 760 -2.49 -18.42 -12.36
CA ILE A 760 -3.27 -18.41 -11.12
C ILE A 760 -4.11 -19.68 -11.00
N GLY A 761 -4.82 -20.09 -12.06
CA GLY A 761 -5.68 -21.27 -11.96
C GLY A 761 -4.90 -22.58 -11.84
N ILE A 762 -3.70 -22.71 -12.42
CA ILE A 762 -2.80 -23.84 -12.17
C ILE A 762 -2.41 -23.89 -10.68
N LEU A 763 -2.06 -22.75 -10.08
CA LEU A 763 -1.73 -22.69 -8.65
C LEU A 763 -2.94 -23.03 -7.77
N SER A 764 -4.16 -22.63 -8.15
CA SER A 764 -5.39 -23.02 -7.46
C SER A 764 -5.60 -24.54 -7.48
N PHE A 765 -5.30 -25.19 -8.61
CA PHE A 765 -5.37 -26.65 -8.71
C PHE A 765 -4.30 -27.34 -7.84
N VAL A 766 -3.06 -26.85 -7.85
CA VAL A 766 -1.98 -27.34 -6.95
C VAL A 766 -2.39 -27.24 -5.47
N GLU A 767 -3.02 -26.14 -5.08
CA GLU A 767 -3.50 -25.95 -3.71
C GLU A 767 -4.57 -26.98 -3.34
N PHE A 768 -5.54 -27.22 -4.22
CA PHE A 768 -6.56 -28.24 -4.05
C PHE A 768 -5.95 -29.65 -3.88
N LEU A 769 -5.02 -30.03 -4.76
CA LEU A 769 -4.33 -31.33 -4.69
C LEU A 769 -3.58 -31.48 -3.36
N THR A 770 -2.88 -30.43 -2.93
CA THR A 770 -2.10 -30.42 -1.69
C THR A 770 -2.98 -30.58 -0.45
N LYS A 771 -4.14 -29.90 -0.41
CA LYS A 771 -5.10 -29.99 0.70
C LYS A 771 -5.71 -31.38 0.82
N ASN A 772 -5.90 -32.07 -0.30
CA ASN A 772 -6.55 -33.38 -0.34
C ASN A 772 -5.59 -34.57 -0.32
N GLY A 773 -4.28 -34.32 -0.18
CA GLY A 773 -3.26 -35.36 0.00
C GLY A 773 -2.67 -35.94 -1.30
N PHE A 774 -2.99 -35.36 -2.48
CA PHE A 774 -2.48 -35.78 -3.78
C PHE A 774 -1.11 -35.14 -4.08
N LEU A 775 -0.13 -35.48 -3.26
CA LEU A 775 1.13 -34.72 -3.16
C LEU A 775 2.06 -34.92 -4.35
N LYS A 776 2.11 -36.12 -4.94
CA LYS A 776 2.91 -36.39 -6.15
C LYS A 776 2.39 -35.59 -7.33
N GLN A 777 1.08 -35.65 -7.61
CA GLN A 777 0.48 -34.88 -8.68
C GLN A 777 0.64 -33.36 -8.47
N ALA A 778 0.50 -32.86 -7.24
CA ALA A 778 0.77 -31.45 -6.92
C ALA A 778 2.23 -31.06 -7.21
N THR A 779 3.17 -31.98 -6.97
CA THR A 779 4.59 -31.81 -7.25
C THR A 779 4.87 -31.78 -8.74
N ASP A 780 4.28 -32.69 -9.51
CA ASP A 780 4.47 -32.75 -10.97
C ASP A 780 3.96 -31.47 -11.65
N VAL A 781 2.78 -30.98 -11.23
CA VAL A 781 2.20 -29.74 -11.77
C VAL A 781 3.05 -28.51 -11.42
N ILE A 782 3.56 -28.39 -10.18
CA ILE A 782 4.39 -27.23 -9.80
C ILE A 782 5.76 -27.25 -10.49
N ILE A 783 6.33 -28.43 -10.75
CA ILE A 783 7.58 -28.58 -11.50
C ILE A 783 7.37 -28.16 -12.96
N ALA A 784 6.30 -28.66 -13.60
CA ALA A 784 5.97 -28.28 -14.98
C ALA A 784 5.80 -26.75 -15.11
N LEU A 785 5.09 -26.13 -14.17
CA LEU A 785 4.91 -24.68 -14.10
C LEU A 785 6.24 -23.93 -13.91
N HIS A 786 7.13 -24.44 -13.05
CA HIS A 786 8.45 -23.86 -12.84
C HIS A 786 9.31 -23.96 -14.12
N CYS A 787 9.36 -25.12 -14.77
CA CYS A 787 10.14 -25.29 -16.00
C CYS A 787 9.68 -24.38 -17.13
N SER A 788 8.37 -24.25 -17.37
CA SER A 788 7.83 -23.36 -18.40
C SER A 788 8.11 -21.89 -18.10
N TYR A 789 7.91 -21.46 -16.85
CA TYR A 789 8.16 -20.08 -16.43
C TYR A 789 9.63 -19.66 -16.57
N TYR A 790 10.57 -20.51 -16.17
CA TYR A 790 11.99 -20.13 -16.15
C TYR A 790 12.67 -20.14 -17.53
N SER A 791 12.23 -21.01 -18.45
CA SER A 791 12.78 -21.07 -19.81
C SER A 791 12.62 -19.76 -20.59
N TYR A 792 11.56 -19.00 -20.29
CA TYR A 792 11.19 -17.81 -21.06
C TYR A 792 11.69 -16.49 -20.44
N PHE A 793 11.73 -16.37 -19.11
CA PHE A 793 11.94 -15.07 -18.47
C PHE A 793 13.39 -14.71 -18.12
N GLY A 794 14.38 -15.60 -18.36
CA GLY A 794 15.83 -15.31 -18.21
C GLY A 794 16.24 -14.59 -16.91
N ASP A 795 17.39 -13.91 -16.90
CA ASP A 795 17.89 -13.13 -15.74
C ASP A 795 17.34 -11.69 -15.66
N ASN A 796 16.39 -11.30 -16.53
CA ASN A 796 15.96 -9.90 -16.60
C ASN A 796 14.85 -9.52 -15.59
N THR A 797 14.98 -8.30 -15.06
CA THR A 797 14.33 -7.72 -13.87
C THR A 797 12.85 -7.39 -14.06
N ASP A 798 11.96 -8.35 -13.80
CA ASP A 798 10.51 -8.11 -13.84
C ASP A 798 9.89 -8.18 -12.43
N CYS A 799 9.14 -7.15 -12.01
CA CYS A 799 8.46 -7.12 -10.70
C CYS A 799 7.43 -8.27 -10.52
N PHE A 800 6.90 -8.79 -11.63
CA PHE A 800 6.06 -10.00 -11.63
C PHE A 800 6.82 -11.23 -11.09
N LYS A 801 8.15 -11.31 -11.31
CA LYS A 801 8.99 -12.39 -10.74
C LYS A 801 8.90 -12.43 -9.22
N LYS A 802 8.85 -11.29 -8.54
CA LYS A 802 8.82 -11.26 -7.06
C LYS A 802 7.50 -11.81 -6.50
N GLY A 803 6.37 -11.35 -7.03
CA GLY A 803 5.04 -11.79 -6.58
C GLY A 803 4.77 -13.26 -6.91
N PHE A 804 5.06 -13.66 -8.14
CA PHE A 804 4.82 -15.03 -8.59
C PHE A 804 5.78 -16.05 -7.95
N ALA A 805 7.06 -15.71 -7.78
CA ALA A 805 8.00 -16.59 -7.07
C ALA A 805 7.62 -16.77 -5.60
N ALA A 806 7.07 -15.73 -4.94
CA ALA A 806 6.54 -15.86 -3.58
C ALA A 806 5.34 -16.83 -3.52
N LEU A 807 4.47 -16.84 -4.54
CA LEU A 807 3.36 -17.80 -4.64
C LEU A 807 3.87 -19.24 -4.85
N ILE A 808 4.83 -19.45 -5.74
CA ILE A 808 5.48 -20.76 -5.94
C ILE A 808 6.11 -21.24 -4.63
N PHE A 809 6.89 -20.39 -3.95
CA PHE A 809 7.52 -20.73 -2.67
C PHE A 809 6.48 -21.14 -1.62
N LYS A 810 5.37 -20.39 -1.50
CA LYS A 810 4.27 -20.72 -0.59
C LYS A 810 3.65 -22.08 -0.92
N MET A 811 3.42 -22.39 -2.19
CA MET A 811 2.86 -23.68 -2.61
C MET A 811 3.80 -24.83 -2.33
N VAL A 812 5.08 -24.71 -2.69
CA VAL A 812 6.09 -25.73 -2.39
C VAL A 812 6.24 -25.95 -0.88
N LYS A 813 6.19 -24.88 -0.08
CA LYS A 813 6.17 -24.96 1.39
C LYS A 813 4.97 -25.75 1.92
N ASN A 814 3.79 -25.56 1.35
CA ASN A 814 2.59 -26.30 1.74
C ASN A 814 2.71 -27.78 1.35
N ILE A 815 3.18 -28.07 0.13
CA ILE A 815 3.41 -29.45 -0.34
C ILE A 815 4.39 -30.17 0.60
N LEU A 816 5.54 -29.56 0.92
CA LEU A 816 6.52 -30.16 1.82
C LEU A 816 5.98 -30.38 3.23
N LYS A 817 5.23 -29.43 3.79
CA LYS A 817 4.57 -29.60 5.09
C LYS A 817 3.61 -30.79 5.08
N SER A 818 2.79 -30.92 4.03
CA SER A 818 1.87 -32.04 3.88
C SER A 818 2.60 -33.37 3.70
N TYR A 819 3.71 -33.40 2.94
CA TYR A 819 4.58 -34.58 2.88
C TYR A 819 5.01 -34.96 4.28
N PHE A 820 5.69 -34.07 5.01
CA PHE A 820 6.22 -34.36 6.35
C PHE A 820 5.16 -34.75 7.38
N ALA A 821 3.94 -34.19 7.29
CA ALA A 821 2.84 -34.56 8.16
C ALA A 821 2.33 -35.99 7.94
N ASN A 822 2.48 -36.52 6.72
CA ASN A 822 1.99 -37.84 6.33
C ASN A 822 3.07 -38.93 6.37
N LEU A 823 4.32 -38.60 6.68
CA LEU A 823 5.40 -39.59 6.75
C LEU A 823 5.33 -40.39 8.05
N SER A 824 5.10 -41.69 7.93
CA SER A 824 5.42 -42.63 9.01
C SER A 824 6.92 -42.98 8.98
N PRO A 825 7.57 -43.24 10.14
CA PRO A 825 8.98 -43.62 10.22
C PRO A 825 9.37 -44.86 9.38
N SER A 826 8.37 -45.69 9.04
CA SER A 826 8.50 -46.94 8.29
C SER A 826 8.24 -46.83 6.79
N SER A 827 7.82 -45.67 6.28
CA SER A 827 7.47 -45.49 4.86
C SER A 827 8.72 -45.39 3.95
N VAL A 828 8.73 -46.18 2.86
CA VAL A 828 9.73 -46.08 1.78
C VAL A 828 9.25 -44.98 0.84
N ILE A 829 9.78 -43.77 1.02
CA ILE A 829 9.35 -42.60 0.24
C ILE A 829 10.23 -42.48 -1.00
N ASN A 830 9.61 -42.23 -2.16
CA ASN A 830 10.34 -41.83 -3.36
C ASN A 830 11.04 -40.48 -3.12
N LYS A 831 12.37 -40.46 -3.27
CA LYS A 831 13.24 -39.32 -2.90
C LYS A 831 13.24 -38.20 -3.94
N GLU A 832 12.88 -38.53 -5.17
CA GLU A 832 12.98 -37.64 -6.33
C GLU A 832 12.09 -36.40 -6.23
N PRO A 833 10.78 -36.50 -5.90
CA PRO A 833 9.89 -35.34 -5.82
C PRO A 833 10.31 -34.35 -4.73
N LEU A 834 10.72 -34.84 -3.56
CA LEU A 834 11.18 -34.01 -2.44
C LEU A 834 12.48 -33.24 -2.80
N ASN A 835 13.40 -33.89 -3.51
CA ASN A 835 14.62 -33.24 -3.97
C ASN A 835 14.34 -32.16 -5.02
N GLN A 836 13.42 -32.42 -5.96
CA GLN A 836 13.02 -31.44 -6.97
C GLN A 836 12.34 -30.21 -6.33
N LEU A 837 11.48 -30.40 -5.33
CA LEU A 837 10.89 -29.30 -4.55
C LEU A 837 11.94 -28.48 -3.79
N LEU A 838 12.97 -29.14 -3.21
CA LEU A 838 14.09 -28.45 -2.58
C LEU A 838 14.91 -27.63 -3.58
N VAL A 839 15.09 -28.13 -4.80
CA VAL A 839 15.76 -27.40 -5.89
C VAL A 839 14.96 -26.15 -6.26
N ILE A 840 13.63 -26.26 -6.43
CA ILE A 840 12.75 -25.12 -6.71
C ILE A 840 12.85 -24.07 -5.59
N ILE A 841 12.82 -24.49 -4.32
CA ILE A 841 12.99 -23.58 -3.17
C ILE A 841 14.34 -22.87 -3.25
N LEU A 842 15.44 -23.61 -3.44
CA LEU A 842 16.77 -23.02 -3.46
C LEU A 842 16.90 -22.01 -4.60
N TYR A 843 16.38 -22.32 -5.78
CA TYR A 843 16.37 -21.38 -6.91
C TYR A 843 15.51 -20.16 -6.62
N THR A 844 14.34 -20.34 -6.01
CA THR A 844 13.46 -19.24 -5.62
C THR A 844 14.14 -18.32 -4.60
N LEU A 845 14.81 -18.91 -3.59
CA LEU A 845 15.54 -18.17 -2.56
C LEU A 845 16.77 -17.46 -3.11
N LYS A 846 17.54 -18.10 -3.99
CA LYS A 846 18.67 -17.47 -4.67
C LYS A 846 18.23 -16.31 -5.55
N ASN A 847 17.08 -16.44 -6.22
CA ASN A 847 16.52 -15.34 -7.00
C ASN A 847 16.07 -14.18 -6.09
N GLN A 848 15.44 -14.48 -4.96
CA GLN A 848 15.10 -13.48 -3.95
C GLN A 848 16.35 -12.82 -3.34
N GLU A 849 17.41 -13.57 -3.09
CA GLU A 849 18.71 -13.10 -2.59
C GLU A 849 19.50 -12.30 -3.61
N HIS A 850 19.49 -12.67 -4.90
CA HIS A 850 20.12 -11.85 -5.95
C HIS A 850 19.47 -10.47 -6.07
N HIS A 851 18.20 -10.38 -5.66
CA HIS A 851 17.47 -9.12 -5.57
C HIS A 851 17.58 -8.44 -4.21
N LEU A 852 18.20 -9.09 -3.21
CA LEU A 852 18.54 -8.49 -1.93
C LEU A 852 19.78 -7.62 -2.07
N ASP A 853 19.70 -6.42 -1.53
CA ASP A 853 20.83 -5.54 -1.32
C ASP A 853 21.04 -5.32 0.19
N PRO A 854 22.12 -5.87 0.78
CA PRO A 854 22.44 -5.76 2.20
C PRO A 854 22.60 -4.32 2.71
N SER A 855 22.77 -3.34 1.81
CA SER A 855 22.84 -1.92 2.16
C SER A 855 21.49 -1.22 2.23
N ILE A 856 20.41 -1.89 1.77
CA ILE A 856 19.14 -1.26 1.41
C ILE A 856 17.92 -1.98 1.99
N ASP A 857 17.92 -3.32 2.01
CA ASP A 857 16.78 -4.08 2.52
C ASP A 857 16.78 -4.08 4.05
N ASP A 858 15.60 -3.84 4.64
CA ASP A 858 15.48 -3.76 6.09
C ASP A 858 15.84 -5.10 6.76
N ALA A 859 16.20 -5.00 8.05
CA ALA A 859 16.53 -6.17 8.84
C ALA A 859 15.40 -7.21 8.84
N GLU A 860 14.14 -6.81 8.65
CA GLU A 860 13.00 -7.71 8.63
C GLU A 860 12.91 -8.55 7.35
N THR A 861 13.14 -7.95 6.18
CA THR A 861 13.20 -8.62 4.87
C THR A 861 14.41 -9.54 4.80
N TYR A 862 15.55 -9.05 5.29
CA TYR A 862 16.76 -9.87 5.42
C TYR A 862 16.54 -11.05 6.38
N ASN A 863 15.95 -10.80 7.56
CA ASN A 863 15.61 -11.86 8.51
C ASN A 863 14.58 -12.84 7.93
N MET A 864 13.59 -12.38 7.16
CA MET A 864 12.60 -13.26 6.52
C MET A 864 13.28 -14.19 5.51
N ILE A 865 14.23 -13.70 4.72
CA ILE A 865 14.97 -14.55 3.77
C ILE A 865 15.93 -15.49 4.51
N LEU A 866 16.58 -15.03 5.58
CA LEU A 866 17.35 -15.90 6.48
C LEU A 866 16.47 -16.98 7.13
N ASP A 867 15.26 -16.65 7.57
CA ASP A 867 14.29 -17.59 8.14
C ASP A 867 13.85 -18.61 7.08
N ASN A 868 13.64 -18.17 5.83
CA ASN A 868 13.32 -19.06 4.72
C ASN A 868 14.52 -19.96 4.36
N TYR A 869 15.75 -19.46 4.42
CA TYR A 869 16.96 -20.28 4.30
C TYR A 869 17.08 -21.28 5.45
N ALA A 870 16.78 -20.88 6.69
CA ALA A 870 16.75 -21.78 7.84
C ALA A 870 15.70 -22.88 7.68
N LEU A 871 14.50 -22.53 7.19
CA LEU A 871 13.46 -23.51 6.83
C LEU A 871 13.93 -24.47 5.74
N TYR A 872 14.55 -23.96 4.67
CA TYR A 872 15.13 -24.78 3.61
C TYR A 872 16.18 -25.76 4.15
N TYR A 873 17.14 -25.30 4.97
CA TYR A 873 18.15 -26.17 5.56
C TYR A 873 17.54 -27.20 6.51
N ASN A 874 16.50 -26.83 7.27
CA ASN A 874 15.78 -27.77 8.11
C ASN A 874 15.08 -28.85 7.27
N TRP A 875 14.37 -28.48 6.20
CA TRP A 875 13.74 -29.46 5.31
C TRP A 875 14.75 -30.32 4.58
N LYS A 876 15.85 -29.74 4.08
CA LYS A 876 16.95 -30.50 3.49
C LYS A 876 17.52 -31.51 4.48
N ARG A 877 17.68 -31.12 5.75
CA ARG A 877 18.12 -32.02 6.83
C ARG A 877 17.09 -33.11 7.10
N ILE A 878 15.79 -32.80 7.15
CA ILE A 878 14.71 -33.78 7.33
C ILE A 878 14.69 -34.77 6.17
N VAL A 879 14.74 -34.30 4.93
CA VAL A 879 14.83 -35.16 3.73
C VAL A 879 16.11 -36.00 3.78
N SER A 880 17.26 -35.42 4.14
CA SER A 880 18.52 -36.16 4.30
C SER A 880 18.43 -37.23 5.42
N TYR A 881 17.79 -36.91 6.54
CA TYR A 881 17.57 -37.81 7.68
C TYR A 881 16.65 -38.97 7.30
N LEU A 882 15.55 -38.68 6.62
CA LEU A 882 14.62 -39.69 6.11
C LEU A 882 15.29 -40.62 5.08
N THR A 883 16.31 -40.13 4.37
CA THR A 883 16.96 -40.84 3.25
C THR A 883 18.24 -41.58 3.61
N LEU A 884 18.95 -41.19 4.68
CA LEU A 884 20.27 -41.75 5.05
C LEU A 884 20.27 -42.56 6.34
N MET A 885 19.25 -42.44 7.20
CA MET A 885 19.28 -43.09 8.51
C MET A 885 18.79 -44.55 8.45
N PRO A 886 19.55 -45.54 8.95
CA PRO A 886 19.15 -46.94 8.99
C PRO A 886 17.85 -47.13 9.80
N LYS A 887 16.99 -48.06 9.36
CA LYS A 887 15.69 -48.36 9.98
C LYS A 887 15.79 -48.57 11.51
N ALA A 888 16.81 -49.31 11.97
CA ALA A 888 17.07 -49.57 13.39
C ALA A 888 17.34 -48.31 14.22
N LEU A 889 17.95 -47.27 13.63
CA LEU A 889 18.25 -46.01 14.31
C LEU A 889 17.02 -45.08 14.35
N LYS A 890 16.13 -45.17 13.35
CA LYS A 890 14.83 -44.48 13.33
C LYS A 890 13.90 -45.03 14.42
N ASP A 891 13.88 -46.34 14.61
CA ASP A 891 13.04 -47.00 15.63
C ASP A 891 13.53 -46.70 17.05
N TYR A 892 14.85 -46.58 17.26
CA TYR A 892 15.45 -46.24 18.55
C TYR A 892 15.15 -44.81 19.03
N LEU A 893 15.11 -43.83 18.12
CA LEU A 893 14.84 -42.42 18.46
C LEU A 893 13.34 -42.12 18.70
N ASN A 894 12.43 -42.92 18.13
CA ASN A 894 10.99 -42.79 18.35
C ASN A 894 10.53 -43.28 19.73
N LEU A 895 11.36 -43.98 20.49
CA LEU A 895 11.10 -44.32 21.90
C LEU A 895 11.39 -43.15 22.87
N SER A 896 11.83 -42.00 22.35
CA SER A 896 12.21 -40.80 23.13
C SER A 896 11.36 -39.55 22.86
N GLN A 897 10.25 -39.70 22.11
CA GLN A 897 9.12 -38.75 22.09
C GLN A 897 7.94 -39.39 22.82
#